data_AF-A0A8W8P376-F1
#
_entry.id   AF-A0A8W8P376-F1
#
_cell.length_a   1.000
_cell.length_b   1.000
_cell.length_c   1.000
_cell.angle_alpha   90.00
_cell.angle_beta   90.00
_cell.angle_gamma   90.00
#
_symmetry.space_group_name_H-M   'P 1'
#
loop_
_entity.id
_entity.type
_entity.pdbx_description
1 polymer ?
#
loop_
_entity_poly.entity_id
_entity_poly.type
_entity_poly.pdbx_seq_one_letter_code
_entity_poly.pdbx_strand_id
1 'polypeptide(L)'
;MPVPLDELRVKEEVNGVVRSIQALDPSRVEDIQFLSYVPPPADAAQLEEWGDRIRFIAMDLHRLLRLSHDKFWCQAIFDESLHSLIDTYLKNAPRSSEAVYGLPEDFQDQHDEVHRMIFMTCLRLATHKEDKDSFITPAVFGEIIYENFIFDIPKLFDICVLFGPSNEALLSKMINNIFTQQPKYYEDLSCAIPTIYQAFEDMKKKCGMPCSSDKSNSPQKLHDGKEDQTMETLSVLDLQDLILYIADIGVTLSSFVECHPAASQILHQTNFIQHLSELYDIVPALLSEVKKRDLEDYRLKQYLRQKVAQAKKSLMKTVHLIIYNCYLEPILENRNCPDDHVDGFIETLSAVLNERRFLADFESCYPFQNYMDILTQSSFDIDETRIHYIQDAFSSAFATFGKRREPTGATTRGGRTSPDGSPGPIEDDPQGTSNTPIYSSTDKNNEDLMGACAPVKTGVELDSMIAAVKDLLPDLGDGFIELCLEEAEYDVEKVINFVLEDKLPLSLQNVDRNLPREVRPQPEESAISHRASVFDHDEFDVFSKDKVDMSLVYKGKREKTDNVDLNAKDLVEVKSMLSEKYGYEKVYVEDSGDGDELYDDEYDDTYDTINVGADDADSADELSQIRPFTVPRVLKQRPEVEDNESEESSEESDKEAMRDNFVPNPALIRQRAEERAQWKHQRAQGQKSQSGGQPQNAKQDKKYDVKGGAKGKGQTGEVLKNRAWKEKHKSSRANHNRKYFSDKKRMA
;
A
#
# COMPACT_ATOMS: atom_id res chain seq x y z
N MET A 1 35.46 35.90 4.50
CA MET A 1 34.12 35.30 4.32
C MET A 1 34.23 34.34 3.15
N PRO A 2 33.58 33.17 3.21
CA PRO A 2 33.55 32.27 2.06
C PRO A 2 32.87 32.98 0.88
N VAL A 3 33.43 32.81 -0.32
CA VAL A 3 32.99 33.46 -1.56
C VAL A 3 32.18 32.42 -2.33
N PRO A 4 30.97 32.75 -2.82
CA PRO A 4 30.17 31.82 -3.60
C PRO A 4 30.87 31.46 -4.91
N LEU A 5 30.60 30.27 -5.44
CA LEU A 5 31.29 29.72 -6.61
C LEU A 5 31.12 30.60 -7.86
N ASP A 6 29.95 31.22 -8.04
CA ASP A 6 29.63 32.14 -9.13
C ASP A 6 30.47 33.43 -9.14
N GLU A 7 30.97 33.87 -7.98
CA GLU A 7 31.87 35.03 -7.88
C GLU A 7 33.35 34.64 -7.72
N LEU A 8 33.61 33.36 -7.46
CA LEU A 8 34.95 32.86 -7.17
C LEU A 8 35.85 32.96 -8.40
N ARG A 9 37.08 33.41 -8.18
CA ARG A 9 38.13 33.43 -9.21
C ARG A 9 39.30 32.55 -8.80
N VAL A 10 39.78 31.75 -9.74
CA VAL A 10 40.90 30.83 -9.55
C VAL A 10 42.07 31.31 -10.40
N LYS A 11 43.30 31.04 -9.93
CA LYS A 11 44.53 31.30 -10.69
C LYS A 11 44.91 30.02 -11.40
N GLU A 12 44.91 30.03 -12.72
CA GLU A 12 45.37 28.90 -13.54
C GLU A 12 46.48 29.32 -14.48
N GLU A 13 47.39 28.37 -14.72
CA GLU A 13 48.50 28.53 -15.64
C GLU A 13 48.06 28.03 -17.03
N VAL A 14 47.72 28.98 -17.91
CA VAL A 14 47.36 28.68 -19.30
C VAL A 14 48.54 29.07 -20.18
N ASN A 15 49.16 28.09 -20.85
CA ASN A 15 50.33 28.29 -21.72
C ASN A 15 51.52 29.01 -21.05
N GLY A 16 51.81 28.69 -19.79
CA GLY A 16 52.93 29.28 -19.04
C GLY A 16 52.66 30.68 -18.46
N VAL A 17 51.43 31.18 -18.55
CA VAL A 17 51.02 32.47 -17.97
C VAL A 17 49.91 32.23 -16.94
N VAL A 18 50.18 32.62 -15.69
CA VAL A 18 49.17 32.56 -14.62
C VAL A 18 48.13 33.66 -14.84
N ARG A 19 46.90 33.27 -15.16
CA ARG A 19 45.75 34.16 -15.33
C ARG A 19 44.73 33.91 -14.23
N SER A 20 44.02 34.98 -13.85
CA SER A 20 42.88 34.89 -12.94
C SER A 20 41.62 34.75 -13.78
N ILE A 21 41.01 33.56 -13.74
CA ILE A 21 39.79 33.21 -14.48
C ILE A 21 38.63 33.00 -13.51
N GLN A 22 37.40 32.94 -14.02
CA GLN A 22 36.24 32.54 -13.21
C GLN A 22 36.37 31.08 -12.80
N ALA A 23 35.85 30.73 -11.63
CA ALA A 23 35.86 29.34 -11.18
C ALA A 23 34.98 28.46 -12.10
N LEU A 24 33.85 28.98 -12.56
CA LEU A 24 33.05 28.35 -13.61
C LEU A 24 33.60 28.79 -14.97
N ASP A 25 34.36 27.92 -15.64
CA ASP A 25 34.95 28.21 -16.94
C ASP A 25 35.06 26.91 -17.77
N PRO A 26 34.71 26.92 -19.08
CA PRO A 26 34.78 25.74 -19.93
C PRO A 26 36.17 25.10 -20.02
N SER A 27 37.24 25.87 -19.83
CA SER A 27 38.62 25.35 -19.86
C SER A 27 38.96 24.47 -18.66
N ARG A 28 38.12 24.47 -17.62
CA ARG A 28 38.30 23.73 -16.37
C ARG A 28 37.48 22.44 -16.32
N VAL A 29 36.80 22.09 -17.40
CA VAL A 29 36.12 20.80 -17.57
C VAL A 29 37.17 19.69 -17.55
N GLU A 30 36.90 18.64 -16.80
CA GLU A 30 37.80 17.49 -16.72
C GLU A 30 37.60 16.59 -17.94
N ASP A 31 38.68 15.95 -18.40
CA ASP A 31 38.64 15.00 -19.51
C ASP A 31 38.01 13.68 -19.05
N ILE A 32 36.68 13.67 -19.04
CA ILE A 32 35.78 12.53 -18.77
C ILE A 32 34.83 12.44 -19.97
N GLN A 33 34.69 11.26 -20.55
CA GLN A 33 33.78 11.03 -21.66
C GLN A 33 32.68 10.07 -21.22
N PHE A 34 31.50 10.61 -20.92
CA PHE A 34 30.38 9.78 -20.45
C PHE A 34 29.72 9.05 -21.62
N LEU A 35 29.55 7.73 -21.46
CA LEU A 35 28.79 6.91 -22.41
C LEU A 35 27.29 7.09 -22.19
N SER A 36 26.51 7.11 -23.28
CA SER A 36 25.05 7.07 -23.19
C SER A 36 24.55 5.73 -22.66
N TYR A 37 23.51 5.76 -21.83
CA TYR A 37 22.86 4.56 -21.31
C TYR A 37 21.95 3.93 -22.38
N VAL A 38 21.86 2.60 -22.36
CA VAL A 38 20.95 1.78 -23.19
C VAL A 38 20.31 0.74 -22.27
N PRO A 39 19.02 0.41 -22.43
CA PRO A 39 18.36 -0.59 -21.59
C PRO A 39 18.98 -1.98 -21.78
N PRO A 40 18.82 -2.89 -20.80
CA PRO A 40 19.37 -4.23 -20.89
C PRO A 40 18.81 -4.98 -22.12
N PRO A 41 19.66 -5.68 -22.89
CA PRO A 41 19.22 -6.41 -24.07
C PRO A 41 18.52 -7.72 -23.68
N ALA A 42 17.64 -8.21 -24.55
CA ALA A 42 17.00 -9.52 -24.39
C ALA A 42 17.94 -10.69 -24.78
N ASP A 43 18.98 -10.43 -25.58
CA ASP A 43 19.94 -11.45 -26.05
C ASP A 43 21.14 -11.56 -25.09
N ALA A 44 21.44 -12.79 -24.66
CA ALA A 44 22.56 -13.10 -23.78
C ALA A 44 23.91 -12.68 -24.35
N ALA A 45 24.10 -12.72 -25.68
CA ALA A 45 25.37 -12.32 -26.31
C ALA A 45 25.63 -10.80 -26.19
N GLN A 46 24.57 -10.00 -26.16
CA GLN A 46 24.65 -8.54 -26.02
C GLN A 46 24.73 -8.10 -24.56
N LEU A 47 24.43 -9.00 -23.62
CA LEU A 47 24.41 -8.69 -22.19
C LEU A 47 25.80 -8.41 -21.63
N GLU A 48 26.83 -9.11 -22.12
CA GLU A 48 28.23 -8.84 -21.74
C GLU A 48 28.68 -7.44 -22.20
N GLU A 49 28.38 -7.06 -23.45
CA GLU A 49 28.68 -5.71 -23.97
C GLU A 49 27.94 -4.64 -23.17
N TRP A 50 26.68 -4.92 -22.80
CA TRP A 50 25.89 -4.03 -21.96
C TRP A 50 26.50 -3.88 -20.56
N GLY A 51 26.93 -4.97 -19.92
CA GLY A 51 27.60 -4.90 -18.61
C GLY A 51 28.92 -4.13 -18.65
N ASP A 52 29.71 -4.28 -19.72
CA ASP A 52 30.91 -3.46 -19.93
C ASP A 52 30.57 -1.97 -20.02
N ARG A 53 29.50 -1.62 -20.74
CA ARG A 53 29.02 -0.23 -20.83
C ARG A 53 28.57 0.31 -19.47
N ILE A 54 27.75 -0.42 -18.73
CA ILE A 54 27.28 -0.03 -17.39
C ILE A 54 28.46 0.15 -16.43
N ARG A 55 29.46 -0.74 -16.50
CA ARG A 55 30.68 -0.63 -15.71
C ARG A 55 31.47 0.64 -16.02
N PHE A 56 31.65 1.00 -17.30
CA PHE A 56 32.31 2.26 -17.67
C PHE A 56 31.53 3.48 -17.17
N ILE A 57 30.19 3.47 -17.32
CA ILE A 57 29.31 4.52 -16.79
C ILE A 57 29.50 4.66 -15.26
N ALA A 58 29.52 3.55 -14.51
CA ALA A 58 29.76 3.57 -13.07
C ALA A 58 31.12 4.19 -12.73
N MET A 59 32.19 3.80 -13.44
CA MET A 59 33.54 4.34 -13.23
C MET A 59 33.59 5.85 -13.46
N ASP A 60 32.96 6.35 -14.52
CA ASP A 60 32.95 7.77 -14.87
C ASP A 60 32.10 8.59 -13.90
N LEU A 61 30.94 8.08 -13.48
CA LEU A 61 30.12 8.70 -12.43
C LEU A 61 30.87 8.74 -11.08
N HIS A 62 31.72 7.75 -10.78
CA HIS A 62 32.51 7.73 -9.54
C HIS A 62 33.56 8.82 -9.58
N ARG A 63 34.19 9.00 -10.75
CA ARG A 63 35.13 10.09 -11.00
C ARG A 63 34.43 11.44 -10.89
N LEU A 64 33.25 11.60 -11.49
CA LEU A 64 32.43 12.81 -11.41
C LEU A 64 32.08 13.19 -9.96
N LEU A 65 31.55 12.25 -9.18
CA LEU A 65 31.14 12.48 -7.79
C LEU A 65 32.33 12.76 -6.85
N ARG A 66 33.54 12.38 -7.23
CA ARG A 66 34.79 12.69 -6.50
C ARG A 66 35.36 14.07 -6.85
N LEU A 67 34.87 14.75 -7.88
CA LEU A 67 35.34 16.10 -8.22
C LEU A 67 35.03 17.09 -7.11
N SER A 68 35.90 18.09 -6.95
CA SER A 68 35.65 19.25 -6.10
C SER A 68 34.43 20.02 -6.61
N HIS A 69 33.75 20.75 -5.71
CA HIS A 69 32.52 21.48 -6.02
C HIS A 69 32.62 22.35 -7.28
N ASP A 70 33.70 23.11 -7.43
CA ASP A 70 33.93 23.96 -8.59
C ASP A 70 34.07 23.17 -9.90
N LYS A 71 34.86 22.09 -9.89
CA LYS A 71 35.08 21.23 -11.07
C LYS A 71 33.85 20.42 -11.44
N PHE A 72 33.10 19.94 -10.44
CA PHE A 72 31.83 19.26 -10.66
C PHE A 72 30.85 20.17 -11.40
N TRP A 73 30.71 21.43 -10.97
CA TRP A 73 29.84 22.39 -11.63
C TRP A 73 30.35 22.82 -13.01
N CYS A 74 31.67 22.89 -13.24
CA CYS A 74 32.19 23.03 -14.60
C CYS A 74 31.75 21.87 -15.51
N GLN A 75 31.87 20.62 -15.05
CA GLN A 75 31.41 19.46 -15.81
C GLN A 75 29.90 19.53 -16.07
N ALA A 76 29.12 19.80 -15.02
CA ALA A 76 27.66 19.86 -15.10
C ALA A 76 27.14 20.93 -16.06
N ILE A 77 27.85 22.06 -16.22
CA ILE A 77 27.40 23.16 -17.08
C ILE A 77 27.89 22.99 -18.52
N PHE A 78 29.11 22.49 -18.71
CA PHE A 78 29.79 22.59 -20.01
C PHE A 78 30.04 21.25 -20.71
N ASP A 79 29.79 20.10 -20.07
CA ASP A 79 29.97 18.78 -20.70
C ASP A 79 28.66 18.20 -21.21
N GLU A 80 28.49 18.23 -22.53
CA GLU A 80 27.34 17.65 -23.24
C GLU A 80 27.24 16.13 -23.09
N SER A 81 28.36 15.42 -22.88
CA SER A 81 28.34 13.97 -22.73
C SER A 81 27.71 13.54 -21.41
N LEU A 82 27.93 14.30 -20.34
CA LEU A 82 27.24 14.11 -19.06
C LEU A 82 25.73 14.31 -19.19
N HIS A 83 25.30 15.34 -19.90
CA HIS A 83 23.87 15.60 -20.16
C HIS A 83 23.26 14.44 -20.93
N SER A 84 23.95 13.96 -21.97
CA SER A 84 23.51 12.80 -22.75
C SER A 84 23.37 11.54 -21.90
N LEU A 85 24.31 11.26 -21.00
CA LEU A 85 24.22 10.12 -20.07
C LEU A 85 22.99 10.25 -19.16
N ILE A 86 22.81 11.40 -18.51
CA ILE A 86 21.67 11.62 -17.60
C ILE A 86 20.35 11.48 -18.37
N ASP A 87 20.22 12.11 -19.53
CA ASP A 87 19.02 12.03 -20.36
C ASP A 87 18.70 10.61 -20.82
N THR A 88 19.71 9.91 -21.33
CA THR A 88 19.50 8.54 -21.84
C THR A 88 19.25 7.55 -20.71
N TYR A 89 19.81 7.79 -19.51
CA TYR A 89 19.50 6.98 -18.34
C TYR A 89 18.06 7.23 -17.87
N LEU A 90 17.70 8.48 -17.58
CA LEU A 90 16.37 8.85 -17.09
C LEU A 90 15.27 8.37 -18.05
N LYS A 91 15.50 8.50 -19.36
CA LYS A 91 14.53 8.05 -20.37
C LYS A 91 14.41 6.54 -20.51
N ASN A 92 15.49 5.76 -20.35
CA ASN A 92 15.49 4.36 -20.74
C ASN A 92 15.73 3.36 -19.60
N ALA A 93 16.07 3.80 -18.40
CA ALA A 93 16.26 2.89 -17.25
C ALA A 93 14.95 2.14 -16.93
N PRO A 94 14.96 0.83 -16.66
CA PRO A 94 13.72 0.10 -16.38
C PRO A 94 13.00 0.65 -15.15
N ARG A 95 11.68 0.80 -15.22
CA ARG A 95 10.87 1.36 -14.12
C ARG A 95 10.49 0.25 -13.16
N SER A 96 10.33 0.58 -11.88
CA SER A 96 9.89 -0.38 -10.84
C SER A 96 8.55 -1.04 -11.14
N SER A 97 7.70 -0.34 -11.90
CA SER A 97 6.42 -0.85 -12.37
C SER A 97 6.56 -1.83 -13.54
N GLU A 98 7.59 -1.73 -14.37
CA GLU A 98 7.80 -2.58 -15.54
C GLU A 98 8.21 -4.00 -15.10
N ALA A 99 7.87 -5.00 -15.91
CA ALA A 99 8.31 -6.37 -15.64
C ALA A 99 9.85 -6.38 -15.65
N VAL A 100 10.44 -6.47 -14.46
CA VAL A 100 11.89 -6.49 -14.28
C VAL A 100 12.43 -7.66 -15.10
N TYR A 101 13.24 -7.35 -16.10
CA TYR A 101 14.05 -8.35 -16.79
C TYR A 101 14.81 -9.11 -15.71
N GLY A 102 14.69 -10.44 -15.68
CA GLY A 102 15.49 -11.27 -14.79
C GLY A 102 16.96 -11.16 -15.20
N LEU A 103 17.63 -10.08 -14.77
CA LEU A 103 19.05 -9.89 -14.96
C LEU A 103 19.79 -10.88 -14.05
N PRO A 104 20.88 -11.51 -14.53
CA PRO A 104 21.76 -12.26 -13.65
C PRO A 104 22.31 -11.36 -12.54
N GLU A 105 22.56 -11.94 -11.36
CA GLU A 105 22.95 -11.23 -10.13
C GLU A 105 24.10 -10.23 -10.36
N ASP A 106 25.16 -10.64 -11.04
CA ASP A 106 26.33 -9.77 -11.34
C ASP A 106 25.95 -8.50 -12.13
N PHE A 107 24.99 -8.60 -13.05
CA PHE A 107 24.53 -7.48 -13.87
C PHE A 107 23.50 -6.61 -13.15
N GLN A 108 22.71 -7.21 -12.25
CA GLN A 108 21.79 -6.49 -11.39
C GLN A 108 22.56 -5.58 -10.41
N ASP A 109 23.62 -6.09 -9.77
CA ASP A 109 24.46 -5.31 -8.87
C ASP A 109 25.10 -4.10 -9.57
N GLN A 110 25.61 -4.30 -10.79
CA GLN A 110 26.17 -3.23 -11.61
C GLN A 110 25.12 -2.19 -11.99
N HIS A 111 23.91 -2.63 -12.34
CA HIS A 111 22.80 -1.74 -12.65
C HIS A 111 22.39 -0.90 -11.44
N ASP A 112 22.28 -1.53 -10.27
CA ASP A 112 21.89 -0.88 -9.02
C ASP A 112 22.96 0.12 -8.57
N GLU A 113 24.24 -0.18 -8.81
CA GLU A 113 25.33 0.77 -8.62
C GLU A 113 25.13 2.02 -9.50
N VAL A 114 24.92 1.86 -10.81
CA VAL A 114 24.68 3.01 -11.70
C VAL A 114 23.41 3.77 -11.31
N HIS A 115 22.32 3.07 -10.96
CA HIS A 115 21.08 3.68 -10.49
C HIS A 115 21.31 4.59 -9.29
N ARG A 116 22.03 4.09 -8.28
CA ARG A 116 22.41 4.87 -7.10
C ARG A 116 23.27 6.08 -7.48
N MET A 117 24.20 5.92 -8.42
CA MET A 117 25.13 6.98 -8.79
C MET A 117 24.49 8.09 -9.62
N ILE A 118 23.54 7.76 -10.49
CA ILE A 118 22.72 8.75 -11.19
C ILE A 118 21.91 9.54 -10.16
N PHE A 119 21.25 8.87 -9.21
CA PHE A 119 20.53 9.55 -8.13
C PHE A 119 21.43 10.51 -7.34
N MET A 120 22.62 10.06 -6.91
CA MET A 120 23.57 10.90 -6.19
C MET A 120 24.06 12.09 -7.02
N THR A 121 24.18 11.92 -8.34
CA THR A 121 24.53 13.00 -9.27
C THR A 121 23.41 14.03 -9.35
N CYS A 122 22.16 13.59 -9.57
CA CYS A 122 20.98 14.46 -9.54
C CYS A 122 20.83 15.18 -8.20
N LEU A 123 21.09 14.50 -7.08
CA LEU A 123 21.06 15.09 -5.73
C LEU A 123 22.07 16.21 -5.58
N ARG A 124 23.29 16.02 -6.08
CA ARG A 124 24.35 17.02 -6.06
C ARG A 124 23.98 18.22 -6.96
N LEU A 125 23.45 17.97 -8.15
CA LEU A 125 22.94 19.01 -9.07
C LEU A 125 21.78 19.80 -8.49
N ALA A 126 20.96 19.18 -7.65
CA ALA A 126 19.84 19.83 -6.98
C ALA A 126 20.24 20.58 -5.69
N THR A 127 21.52 20.57 -5.30
CA THR A 127 22.00 21.13 -4.03
C THR A 127 22.86 22.37 -4.26
N HIS A 128 22.27 23.56 -4.09
CA HIS A 128 22.99 24.83 -4.26
C HIS A 128 24.05 25.11 -3.17
N LYS A 129 24.05 24.35 -2.08
CA LYS A 129 24.95 24.50 -0.93
C LYS A 129 25.40 23.13 -0.41
N GLU A 130 26.57 22.67 -0.87
CA GLU A 130 27.17 21.41 -0.43
C GLU A 130 27.73 21.53 1.00
N ASP A 131 28.40 22.64 1.30
CA ASP A 131 28.93 22.92 2.64
C ASP A 131 28.99 24.43 2.94
N LYS A 132 29.80 24.85 3.92
CA LYS A 132 29.91 26.28 4.31
C LYS A 132 30.74 27.11 3.34
N ASP A 133 31.70 26.50 2.68
CA ASP A 133 32.68 27.11 1.78
C ASP A 133 32.37 26.78 0.30
N SER A 134 31.61 25.70 0.06
CA SER A 134 31.17 25.21 -1.24
C SER A 134 29.67 25.46 -1.45
N PHE A 135 29.35 26.59 -2.08
CA PHE A 135 27.96 26.96 -2.40
C PHE A 135 27.89 27.89 -3.62
N ILE A 136 26.72 27.93 -4.25
CA ILE A 136 26.35 28.87 -5.33
C ILE A 136 25.28 29.80 -4.77
N THR A 137 25.31 31.08 -5.17
CA THR A 137 24.26 32.03 -4.83
C THR A 137 22.89 31.50 -5.31
N PRO A 138 21.84 31.46 -4.48
CA PRO A 138 20.60 30.76 -4.82
C PRO A 138 19.92 31.21 -6.13
N ALA A 139 19.93 32.51 -6.42
CA ALA A 139 19.39 33.05 -7.67
C ALA A 139 20.20 32.58 -8.90
N VAL A 140 21.53 32.61 -8.80
CA VAL A 140 22.43 32.16 -9.88
C VAL A 140 22.33 30.65 -10.06
N PHE A 141 22.21 29.88 -8.98
CA PHE A 141 21.95 28.45 -9.05
C PHE A 141 20.65 28.15 -9.82
N GLY A 142 19.57 28.86 -9.51
CA GLY A 142 18.28 28.73 -10.21
C GLY A 142 18.40 29.04 -11.71
N GLU A 143 19.17 30.06 -12.09
CA GLU A 143 19.49 30.37 -13.49
C GLU A 143 20.32 29.27 -14.14
N ILE A 144 21.36 28.76 -13.46
CA ILE A 144 22.24 27.72 -13.99
C ILE A 144 21.46 26.45 -14.31
N ILE A 145 20.64 25.96 -13.39
CA ILE A 145 19.92 24.68 -13.60
C ILE A 145 18.87 24.77 -14.71
N TYR A 146 18.31 25.97 -14.93
CA TYR A 146 17.27 26.24 -15.91
C TYR A 146 17.85 26.50 -17.30
N GLU A 147 18.75 27.49 -17.43
CA GLU A 147 19.26 27.95 -18.73
C GLU A 147 20.21 26.93 -19.37
N ASN A 148 20.83 26.04 -18.57
CA ASN A 148 21.67 24.96 -19.09
C ASN A 148 20.93 23.62 -19.22
N PHE A 149 19.58 23.60 -19.10
CA PHE A 149 18.76 22.38 -19.23
C PHE A 149 19.20 21.21 -18.32
N ILE A 150 19.79 21.52 -17.16
CA ILE A 150 20.19 20.51 -16.17
C ILE A 150 18.94 19.77 -15.67
N PHE A 151 17.86 20.52 -15.45
CA PHE A 151 16.53 19.98 -15.21
C PHE A 151 15.50 20.59 -16.16
N ASP A 152 14.57 19.75 -16.59
CA ASP A 152 13.32 20.10 -17.26
C ASP A 152 12.18 19.25 -16.65
N ILE A 153 10.93 19.56 -16.97
CA ILE A 153 9.78 18.84 -16.40
C ILE A 153 9.81 17.33 -16.71
N PRO A 154 10.12 16.87 -17.94
CA PRO A 154 10.29 15.44 -18.22
C PRO A 154 11.35 14.75 -17.35
N LYS A 155 12.55 15.34 -17.19
CA LYS A 155 13.58 14.80 -16.29
C LYS A 155 13.10 14.74 -14.85
N LEU A 156 12.36 15.75 -14.37
CA LEU A 156 11.83 15.74 -13.00
C LEU A 156 10.74 14.66 -12.82
N PHE A 157 9.93 14.41 -13.84
CA PHE A 157 9.00 13.28 -13.86
C PHE A 157 9.75 11.94 -13.81
N ASP A 158 10.76 11.75 -14.66
CA ASP A 158 11.58 10.53 -14.70
C ASP A 158 12.31 10.29 -13.37
N ILE A 159 12.91 11.33 -12.78
CA ILE A 159 13.56 11.26 -11.47
C ILE A 159 12.55 10.81 -10.40
N CYS A 160 11.32 11.35 -10.43
CA CYS A 160 10.32 10.98 -9.42
C CYS A 160 9.85 9.54 -9.54
N VAL A 161 9.61 9.05 -10.77
CA VAL A 161 9.17 7.66 -10.95
C VAL A 161 10.28 6.65 -10.69
N LEU A 162 11.53 6.98 -11.02
CA LEU A 162 12.68 6.09 -10.80
C LEU A 162 13.08 6.01 -9.33
N PHE A 163 13.16 7.14 -8.63
CA PHE A 163 13.77 7.20 -7.30
C PHE A 163 12.76 7.41 -6.15
N GLY A 164 11.51 7.74 -6.46
CA GLY A 164 10.44 7.98 -5.47
C GLY A 164 10.16 6.80 -4.54
N PRO A 165 9.93 5.57 -5.06
CA PRO A 165 9.55 4.43 -4.23
C PRO A 165 10.55 4.10 -3.10
N SER A 166 11.84 4.40 -3.29
CA SER A 166 12.89 4.05 -2.34
C SER A 166 13.40 5.25 -1.52
N ASN A 167 13.23 6.49 -1.99
CA ASN A 167 13.88 7.68 -1.42
C ASN A 167 12.97 8.90 -1.26
N GLU A 168 11.65 8.69 -1.11
CA GLU A 168 10.62 9.73 -1.13
C GLU A 168 10.98 11.00 -0.32
N ALA A 169 11.39 10.88 0.95
CA ALA A 169 11.67 12.03 1.79
C ALA A 169 12.85 12.89 1.30
N LEU A 170 13.94 12.25 0.86
CA LEU A 170 15.11 12.95 0.34
C LEU A 170 14.81 13.56 -1.04
N LEU A 171 14.12 12.80 -1.88
CA LEU A 171 13.70 13.24 -3.19
C LEU A 171 12.74 14.42 -3.12
N SER A 172 11.76 14.40 -2.21
CA SER A 172 10.85 15.51 -2.01
C SER A 172 11.60 16.79 -1.65
N LYS A 173 12.59 16.72 -0.75
CA LYS A 173 13.46 17.86 -0.45
C LYS A 173 14.24 18.35 -1.68
N MET A 174 14.72 17.41 -2.50
CA MET A 174 15.46 17.70 -3.73
C MET A 174 14.61 18.48 -4.73
N ILE A 175 13.43 17.95 -5.07
CA ILE A 175 12.49 18.56 -6.03
C ILE A 175 11.98 19.90 -5.48
N ASN A 176 11.59 19.97 -4.20
CA ASN A 176 11.18 21.22 -3.58
C ASN A 176 12.27 22.29 -3.63
N ASN A 177 13.54 21.93 -3.44
CA ASN A 177 14.63 22.90 -3.56
C ASN A 177 14.76 23.43 -5.00
N ILE A 178 14.65 22.56 -6.02
CA ILE A 178 14.68 22.97 -7.44
C ILE A 178 13.59 24.01 -7.72
N PHE A 179 12.33 23.71 -7.41
CA PHE A 179 11.20 24.63 -7.62
C PHE A 179 11.29 25.90 -6.76
N THR A 180 11.88 25.83 -5.57
CA THR A 180 12.07 27.00 -4.71
C THR A 180 13.11 27.96 -5.29
N GLN A 181 14.24 27.44 -5.78
CA GLN A 181 15.29 28.28 -6.35
C GLN A 181 14.97 28.74 -7.78
N GLN A 182 14.15 27.98 -8.50
CA GLN A 182 13.70 28.31 -9.84
C GLN A 182 12.17 28.13 -9.98
N PRO A 183 11.38 29.19 -9.72
CA PRO A 183 9.92 29.13 -9.85
C PRO A 183 9.40 28.98 -11.28
N LYS A 184 10.19 29.28 -12.33
CA LYS A 184 9.75 29.15 -13.73
C LYS A 184 9.32 27.72 -14.08
N TYR A 185 9.81 26.71 -13.38
CA TYR A 185 9.37 25.33 -13.56
C TYR A 185 7.86 25.13 -13.28
N TYR A 186 7.21 25.99 -12.49
CA TYR A 186 5.75 25.94 -12.35
C TYR A 186 5.03 26.36 -13.64
N GLU A 187 5.57 27.32 -14.38
CA GLU A 187 5.04 27.73 -15.68
C GLU A 187 5.26 26.62 -16.71
N ASP A 188 6.45 26.01 -16.74
CA ASP A 188 6.76 24.87 -17.59
C ASP A 188 5.85 23.67 -17.29
N LEU A 189 5.60 23.38 -16.02
CA LEU A 189 4.66 22.32 -15.61
C LEU A 189 3.25 22.61 -16.13
N SER A 190 2.78 23.85 -16.00
CA SER A 190 1.49 24.27 -16.55
C SER A 190 1.44 24.11 -18.07
N CYS A 191 2.56 24.31 -18.77
CA CYS A 191 2.66 24.12 -20.23
C CYS A 191 2.77 22.64 -20.64
N ALA A 192 3.29 21.78 -19.76
CA ALA A 192 3.39 20.34 -19.98
C ALA A 192 2.03 19.63 -19.85
N ILE A 193 1.14 20.09 -18.95
CA ILE A 193 -0.15 19.43 -18.67
C ILE A 193 -1.02 19.22 -19.93
N PRO A 194 -1.21 20.20 -20.83
CA PRO A 194 -1.96 19.99 -22.07
C PRO A 194 -1.43 18.87 -22.97
N THR A 195 -0.12 18.57 -22.92
CA THR A 195 0.46 17.46 -23.69
C THR A 195 0.01 16.09 -23.17
N ILE A 196 -0.29 15.99 -21.86
CA ILE A 196 -0.87 14.79 -21.26
C ILE A 196 -2.27 14.59 -21.83
N TYR A 197 -3.11 15.64 -21.87
CA TYR A 197 -4.45 15.55 -22.46
C TYR A 197 -4.39 15.13 -23.92
N GLN A 198 -3.46 15.70 -24.70
CA GLN A 198 -3.24 15.31 -26.09
C GLN A 198 -2.86 13.83 -26.22
N ALA A 199 -2.03 13.29 -25.31
CA ALA A 199 -1.69 11.87 -25.31
C ALA A 199 -2.93 10.99 -25.10
N PHE A 200 -3.83 11.34 -24.18
CA PHE A 200 -5.11 10.64 -24.00
C PHE A 200 -6.00 10.73 -25.24
N GLU A 201 -6.11 11.90 -25.87
CA GLU A 201 -6.89 12.07 -27.10
C GLU A 201 -6.32 11.28 -28.27
N ASP A 202 -4.99 11.24 -28.43
CA ASP A 202 -4.32 10.45 -29.46
C ASP A 202 -4.56 8.94 -29.25
N MET A 203 -4.54 8.49 -27.99
CA MET A 203 -4.89 7.10 -27.64
C MET A 203 -6.37 6.80 -27.96
N LYS A 204 -7.31 7.69 -27.62
CA LYS A 204 -8.74 7.54 -27.94
C LYS A 204 -8.97 7.47 -29.44
N LYS A 205 -8.32 8.36 -30.19
CA LYS A 205 -8.36 8.37 -31.65
C LYS A 205 -7.80 7.08 -32.25
N LYS A 206 -6.68 6.55 -31.73
CA LYS A 206 -6.12 5.26 -32.16
C LYS A 206 -7.08 4.09 -31.89
N CYS A 207 -7.93 4.22 -30.87
CA CYS A 207 -8.97 3.24 -30.55
C CYS A 207 -10.29 3.43 -31.31
N GLY A 208 -10.42 4.45 -32.14
CA GLY A 208 -11.69 4.81 -32.80
C GLY A 208 -12.77 5.27 -31.81
N MET A 209 -12.37 5.79 -30.65
CA MET A 209 -13.28 6.34 -29.64
C MET A 209 -13.60 7.81 -29.93
N PRO A 210 -14.80 8.30 -29.54
CA PRO A 210 -15.16 9.70 -29.72
C PRO A 210 -14.20 10.63 -28.96
N CYS A 211 -13.63 11.59 -29.68
CA CYS A 211 -12.73 12.61 -29.13
C CYS A 211 -13.51 13.87 -28.73
N SER A 212 -12.94 14.69 -27.84
CA SER A 212 -13.57 15.97 -27.45
C SER A 212 -13.82 16.91 -28.63
N SER A 213 -12.99 16.83 -29.69
CA SER A 213 -13.16 17.59 -30.94
C SER A 213 -14.43 17.24 -31.72
N ASP A 214 -14.96 16.03 -31.56
CA ASP A 214 -16.14 15.54 -32.28
C ASP A 214 -17.44 16.12 -31.74
N LYS A 215 -17.40 16.74 -30.54
CA LYS A 215 -18.51 17.51 -29.96
C LYS A 215 -18.64 18.91 -30.59
N SER A 216 -17.65 19.37 -31.35
CA SER A 216 -17.75 20.64 -32.08
C SER A 216 -18.56 20.45 -33.37
N ASN A 217 -19.52 21.32 -33.65
CA ASN A 217 -20.28 21.35 -34.92
C ASN A 217 -19.41 21.76 -36.14
N SER A 218 -18.12 21.44 -36.12
CA SER A 218 -17.21 21.70 -37.23
C SER A 218 -17.31 20.55 -38.25
N PRO A 219 -17.28 20.85 -39.55
CA PRO A 219 -17.31 19.82 -40.58
C PRO A 219 -16.08 18.91 -40.44
N GLN A 220 -16.30 17.66 -40.03
CA GLN A 220 -15.27 16.63 -40.00
C GLN A 220 -14.76 16.38 -41.42
N LYS A 221 -13.43 16.27 -41.59
CA LYS A 221 -12.84 15.89 -42.87
C LYS A 221 -13.29 14.46 -43.20
N LEU A 222 -13.88 14.26 -44.37
CA LEU A 222 -14.11 12.92 -44.92
C LEU A 222 -12.78 12.16 -44.96
N HIS A 223 -12.72 11.04 -44.24
CA HIS A 223 -11.53 10.22 -44.15
C HIS A 223 -11.24 9.56 -45.51
N ASP A 224 -10.00 9.68 -45.99
CA ASP A 224 -9.52 9.01 -47.21
C ASP A 224 -9.44 7.50 -46.95
N GLY A 225 -10.52 6.76 -47.16
CA GLY A 225 -10.59 5.33 -47.54
C GLY A 225 -9.70 4.28 -46.84
N LYS A 226 -8.98 4.60 -45.76
CA LYS A 226 -8.28 3.65 -44.91
C LYS A 226 -9.31 3.16 -43.89
N GLU A 227 -9.43 1.85 -43.75
CA GLU A 227 -10.24 1.26 -42.68
C GLU A 227 -9.82 1.89 -41.35
N ASP A 228 -10.73 2.66 -40.73
CA ASP A 228 -10.44 3.28 -39.44
C ASP A 228 -10.17 2.14 -38.44
N GLN A 229 -8.99 2.19 -37.79
CA GLN A 229 -8.72 1.27 -36.69
C GLN A 229 -9.77 1.49 -35.62
N THR A 230 -10.49 0.42 -35.30
CA THR A 230 -11.46 0.38 -34.21
C THR A 230 -10.82 -0.42 -33.07
N MET A 231 -11.34 -0.27 -31.86
CA MET A 231 -10.87 -1.03 -30.69
C MET A 231 -10.84 -2.55 -30.94
N GLU A 232 -11.72 -3.08 -31.79
CA GLU A 232 -11.79 -4.50 -32.16
C GLU A 232 -10.74 -4.90 -33.20
N THR A 233 -10.32 -3.97 -34.07
CA THR A 233 -9.34 -4.24 -35.15
C THR A 233 -7.90 -3.90 -34.79
N LEU A 234 -7.65 -3.33 -33.60
CA LEU A 234 -6.29 -3.06 -33.10
C LEU A 234 -5.47 -4.36 -32.99
N SER A 235 -4.19 -4.32 -33.36
CA SER A 235 -3.28 -5.44 -33.14
C SER A 235 -3.07 -5.69 -31.63
N VAL A 236 -2.65 -6.90 -31.25
CA VAL A 236 -2.35 -7.22 -29.84
C VAL A 236 -1.17 -6.37 -29.34
N LEU A 237 -0.18 -6.11 -30.19
CA LEU A 237 0.97 -5.24 -29.86
C LEU A 237 0.53 -3.79 -29.65
N ASP A 238 -0.32 -3.25 -30.52
CA ASP A 238 -0.85 -1.89 -30.34
C ASP A 238 -1.67 -1.76 -29.06
N LEU A 239 -2.48 -2.78 -28.72
CA LEU A 239 -3.24 -2.81 -27.47
C LEU A 239 -2.32 -2.84 -26.25
N GLN A 240 -1.26 -3.65 -26.30
CA GLN A 240 -0.24 -3.72 -25.26
C GLN A 240 0.45 -2.36 -25.08
N ASP A 241 0.91 -1.73 -26.16
CA ASP A 241 1.59 -0.43 -26.11
C ASP A 241 0.70 0.66 -25.51
N LEU A 242 -0.60 0.70 -25.88
CA LEU A 242 -1.57 1.64 -25.31
C LEU A 242 -1.76 1.44 -23.80
N ILE A 243 -1.87 0.18 -23.36
CA ILE A 243 -2.05 -0.17 -21.94
C ILE A 243 -0.79 0.19 -21.13
N LEU A 244 0.39 -0.09 -21.67
CA LEU A 244 1.64 0.26 -21.01
C LEU A 244 1.83 1.78 -20.94
N TYR A 245 1.47 2.49 -22.01
CA TYR A 245 1.60 3.95 -22.06
C TYR A 245 0.67 4.65 -21.07
N ILE A 246 -0.61 4.24 -20.97
CA ILE A 246 -1.52 4.84 -19.99
C ILE A 246 -1.14 4.50 -18.54
N ALA A 247 -0.59 3.31 -18.31
CA ALA A 247 -0.07 2.93 -17.00
C ALA A 247 1.15 3.78 -16.62
N ASP A 248 2.08 3.98 -17.56
CA ASP A 248 3.25 4.83 -17.37
C ASP A 248 2.87 6.28 -17.05
N ILE A 249 1.97 6.89 -17.83
CA ILE A 249 1.46 8.25 -17.56
C ILE A 249 0.91 8.34 -16.14
N GLY A 250 0.05 7.39 -15.74
CA GLY A 250 -0.55 7.41 -14.41
C GLY A 250 0.48 7.27 -13.28
N VAL A 251 1.41 6.32 -13.40
CA VAL A 251 2.45 6.08 -12.39
C VAL A 251 3.40 7.27 -12.29
N THR A 252 3.86 7.81 -13.41
CA THR A 252 4.75 8.96 -13.47
C THR A 252 4.12 10.21 -12.85
N LEU A 253 2.87 10.52 -13.19
CA LEU A 253 2.17 11.66 -12.59
C LEU A 253 1.94 11.49 -11.09
N SER A 254 1.46 10.32 -10.67
CA SER A 254 1.20 10.07 -9.26
C SER A 254 2.48 10.13 -8.42
N SER A 255 3.59 9.59 -8.94
CA SER A 255 4.90 9.63 -8.26
C SER A 255 5.44 11.06 -8.15
N PHE A 256 5.27 11.88 -9.20
CA PHE A 256 5.68 13.28 -9.17
C PHE A 256 4.90 14.11 -8.14
N VAL A 257 3.57 13.97 -8.10
CA VAL A 257 2.73 14.71 -7.13
C VAL A 257 2.97 14.26 -5.70
N GLU A 258 3.24 12.96 -5.49
CA GLU A 258 3.63 12.44 -4.17
C GLU A 258 4.96 13.02 -3.70
N CYS A 259 5.97 13.08 -4.58
CA CYS A 259 7.26 13.67 -4.24
C CYS A 259 7.20 15.20 -4.09
N HIS A 260 6.32 15.87 -4.84
CA HIS A 260 6.17 17.32 -4.82
C HIS A 260 4.69 17.74 -4.70
N PRO A 261 4.11 17.69 -3.49
CA PRO A 261 2.68 17.98 -3.27
C PRO A 261 2.21 19.34 -3.79
N ALA A 262 3.09 20.35 -3.83
CA ALA A 262 2.78 21.68 -4.37
C ALA A 262 2.39 21.67 -5.86
N ALA A 263 2.80 20.65 -6.63
CA ALA A 263 2.34 20.45 -8.00
C ALA A 263 0.82 20.29 -8.11
N SER A 264 0.16 19.80 -7.05
CA SER A 264 -1.29 19.65 -6.98
C SER A 264 -2.01 20.96 -7.29
N GLN A 265 -1.45 22.09 -6.85
CA GLN A 265 -2.06 23.40 -7.07
C GLN A 265 -2.04 23.79 -8.55
N ILE A 266 -0.97 23.45 -9.28
CA ILE A 266 -0.88 23.71 -10.73
C ILE A 266 -1.84 22.81 -11.50
N LEU A 267 -1.93 21.53 -11.11
CA LEU A 267 -2.91 20.58 -11.68
C LEU A 267 -4.35 21.04 -11.42
N HIS A 268 -4.64 21.53 -10.23
CA HIS A 268 -5.93 22.12 -9.90
C HIS A 268 -6.25 23.35 -10.77
N GLN A 269 -5.31 24.30 -10.90
CA GLN A 269 -5.48 25.51 -11.73
C GLN A 269 -5.72 25.23 -13.21
N THR A 270 -5.24 24.08 -13.71
CA THR A 270 -5.45 23.62 -15.09
C THR A 270 -6.71 22.76 -15.26
N ASN A 271 -7.58 22.70 -14.24
CA ASN A 271 -8.80 21.88 -14.21
C ASN A 271 -8.54 20.41 -14.51
N PHE A 272 -7.43 19.86 -13.99
CA PHE A 272 -6.98 18.51 -14.33
C PHE A 272 -8.02 17.42 -14.01
N ILE A 273 -8.71 17.52 -12.86
CA ILE A 273 -9.72 16.52 -12.46
C ILE A 273 -10.85 16.45 -13.49
N GLN A 274 -11.34 17.60 -13.96
CA GLN A 274 -12.41 17.66 -14.96
C GLN A 274 -11.95 17.07 -16.30
N HIS A 275 -10.82 17.53 -16.84
CA HIS A 275 -10.30 17.03 -18.12
C HIS A 275 -9.98 15.53 -18.07
N LEU A 276 -9.36 15.07 -16.99
CA LEU A 276 -9.10 13.64 -16.80
C LEU A 276 -10.40 12.84 -16.75
N SER A 277 -11.43 13.32 -16.05
CA SER A 277 -12.72 12.61 -15.97
C SER A 277 -13.37 12.41 -17.34
N GLU A 278 -13.30 13.40 -18.23
CA GLU A 278 -13.84 13.33 -19.59
C GLU A 278 -13.04 12.38 -20.51
N LEU A 279 -11.75 12.23 -20.24
CA LEU A 279 -10.81 11.37 -20.99
C LEU A 279 -10.71 9.95 -20.42
N TYR A 280 -11.23 9.72 -19.21
CA TYR A 280 -11.01 8.50 -18.44
C TYR A 280 -11.71 7.27 -19.03
N ASP A 281 -12.72 7.45 -19.88
CA ASP A 281 -13.50 6.38 -20.53
C ASP A 281 -12.65 5.36 -21.31
N ILE A 282 -11.44 5.74 -21.75
CA ILE A 282 -10.47 4.85 -22.39
C ILE A 282 -9.99 3.73 -21.44
N VAL A 283 -9.80 3.99 -20.15
CA VAL A 283 -9.30 3.00 -19.18
C VAL A 283 -10.24 1.79 -19.05
N PRO A 284 -11.55 1.96 -18.76
CA PRO A 284 -12.48 0.83 -18.72
C PRO A 284 -12.73 0.22 -20.11
N ALA A 285 -12.57 0.98 -21.19
CA ALA A 285 -12.67 0.45 -22.55
C ALA A 285 -11.54 -0.54 -22.86
N LEU A 286 -10.28 -0.17 -22.55
CA LEU A 286 -9.13 -1.07 -22.65
C LEU A 286 -9.29 -2.32 -21.78
N LEU A 287 -9.79 -2.17 -20.55
CA LEU A 287 -10.05 -3.32 -19.67
C LEU A 287 -11.10 -4.28 -20.27
N SER A 288 -12.17 -3.73 -20.86
CA SER A 288 -13.19 -4.51 -21.52
C SER A 288 -12.60 -5.27 -22.71
N GLU A 289 -11.74 -4.63 -23.50
CA GLU A 289 -11.13 -5.24 -24.68
C GLU A 289 -10.20 -6.40 -24.30
N VAL A 290 -9.34 -6.22 -23.30
CA VAL A 290 -8.48 -7.30 -22.77
C VAL A 290 -9.31 -8.48 -22.23
N LYS A 291 -10.51 -8.23 -21.70
CA LYS A 291 -11.40 -9.30 -21.23
C LYS A 291 -12.02 -10.08 -22.38
N LYS A 292 -12.52 -9.38 -23.39
CA LYS A 292 -13.22 -9.94 -24.56
C LYS A 292 -12.29 -10.71 -25.48
N ARG A 293 -11.10 -10.18 -25.76
CA ARG A 293 -10.15 -10.82 -26.67
C ARG A 293 -9.69 -12.16 -26.13
N ASP A 294 -9.69 -13.15 -27.00
CA ASP A 294 -9.03 -14.41 -26.74
C ASP A 294 -7.55 -14.23 -27.06
N LEU A 295 -6.72 -14.23 -26.02
CA LEU A 295 -5.27 -14.09 -26.14
C LEU A 295 -4.70 -15.48 -25.86
N GLU A 296 -3.96 -16.03 -26.83
CA GLU A 296 -3.37 -17.38 -26.73
C GLU A 296 -2.50 -17.55 -25.47
N ASP A 297 -1.81 -16.46 -25.06
CA ASP A 297 -1.03 -16.43 -23.83
C ASP A 297 -1.83 -15.85 -22.65
N TYR A 298 -2.25 -16.75 -21.76
CA TYR A 298 -2.93 -16.40 -20.51
C TYR A 298 -2.08 -15.46 -19.62
N ARG A 299 -0.75 -15.62 -19.60
CA ARG A 299 0.15 -14.77 -18.79
C ARG A 299 0.14 -13.34 -19.30
N LEU A 300 0.20 -13.17 -20.62
CA LEU A 300 0.08 -11.85 -21.25
C LEU A 300 -1.28 -11.21 -20.91
N LYS A 301 -2.38 -11.96 -21.01
CA LYS A 301 -3.72 -11.47 -20.66
C LYS A 301 -3.80 -11.00 -19.20
N GLN A 302 -3.22 -11.76 -18.26
CA GLN A 302 -3.16 -11.39 -16.85
C GLN A 302 -2.29 -10.15 -16.62
N TYR A 303 -1.11 -10.09 -17.25
CA TYR A 303 -0.21 -8.94 -17.20
C TYR A 303 -0.89 -7.66 -17.70
N LEU A 304 -1.55 -7.71 -18.86
CA LEU A 304 -2.29 -6.54 -19.39
C LEU A 304 -3.43 -6.11 -18.47
N ARG A 305 -4.16 -7.05 -17.86
CA ARG A 305 -5.19 -6.71 -16.85
C ARG A 305 -4.58 -6.01 -15.63
N GLN A 306 -3.46 -6.51 -15.13
CA GLN A 306 -2.74 -5.90 -14.02
C GLN A 306 -2.29 -4.48 -14.38
N LYS A 307 -1.80 -4.27 -15.60
CA LYS A 307 -1.37 -2.96 -16.09
C LYS A 307 -2.50 -1.95 -16.22
N VAL A 308 -3.68 -2.37 -16.70
CA VAL A 308 -4.86 -1.49 -16.70
C VAL A 308 -5.31 -1.17 -15.27
N ALA A 309 -5.25 -2.14 -14.34
CA ALA A 309 -5.55 -1.90 -12.94
C ALA A 309 -4.54 -0.93 -12.28
N GLN A 310 -3.27 -1.03 -12.64
CA GLN A 310 -2.21 -0.10 -12.22
C GLN A 310 -2.49 1.32 -12.73
N ALA A 311 -2.82 1.47 -14.02
CA ALA A 311 -3.19 2.75 -14.62
C ALA A 311 -4.39 3.39 -13.89
N LYS A 312 -5.44 2.61 -13.63
CA LYS A 312 -6.57 3.05 -12.81
C LYS A 312 -6.12 3.55 -11.44
N LYS A 313 -5.40 2.72 -10.68
CA LYS A 313 -5.00 3.04 -9.30
C LYS A 313 -4.13 4.30 -9.24
N SER A 314 -3.18 4.45 -10.16
CA SER A 314 -2.27 5.59 -10.20
C SER A 314 -2.97 6.88 -10.65
N LEU A 315 -3.84 6.83 -11.66
CA LEU A 315 -4.65 8.00 -12.06
C LEU A 315 -5.60 8.44 -10.94
N MET A 316 -6.29 7.50 -10.27
CA MET A 316 -7.14 7.83 -9.13
C MET A 316 -6.31 8.39 -7.95
N LYS A 317 -5.08 7.89 -7.76
CA LYS A 317 -4.15 8.43 -6.75
C LYS A 317 -3.82 9.89 -7.03
N THR A 318 -3.54 10.26 -8.28
CA THR A 318 -3.30 11.67 -8.64
C THR A 318 -4.50 12.55 -8.32
N VAL A 319 -5.73 12.10 -8.63
CA VAL A 319 -6.96 12.84 -8.29
C VAL A 319 -7.11 12.99 -6.77
N HIS A 320 -6.89 11.91 -6.02
CA HIS A 320 -6.93 11.94 -4.55
C HIS A 320 -5.91 12.92 -3.97
N LEU A 321 -4.67 12.91 -4.45
CA LEU A 321 -3.61 13.82 -4.00
C LEU A 321 -3.96 15.28 -4.29
N ILE A 322 -4.58 15.58 -5.45
CA ILE A 322 -5.05 16.94 -5.75
C ILE A 322 -6.13 17.35 -4.75
N ILE A 323 -7.15 16.51 -4.54
CA ILE A 323 -8.24 16.79 -3.60
C ILE A 323 -7.70 17.01 -2.18
N TYR A 324 -6.79 16.14 -1.74
CA TYR A 324 -6.21 16.20 -0.42
C TYR A 324 -5.37 17.47 -0.22
N ASN A 325 -4.39 17.72 -1.10
CA ASN A 325 -3.44 18.83 -0.94
C ASN A 325 -4.10 20.20 -1.20
N CYS A 326 -5.08 20.30 -2.10
CA CYS A 326 -5.71 21.58 -2.45
C CYS A 326 -6.88 21.96 -1.54
N TYR A 327 -7.57 21.00 -0.93
CA TYR A 327 -8.75 21.29 -0.10
C TYR A 327 -8.63 20.73 1.32
N LEU A 328 -8.40 19.42 1.48
CA LEU A 328 -8.53 18.77 2.78
C LEU A 328 -7.41 19.12 3.75
N GLU A 329 -6.16 19.13 3.30
CA GLU A 329 -5.01 19.54 4.11
C GLU A 329 -5.15 21.00 4.58
N PRO A 330 -5.48 21.99 3.72
CA PRO A 330 -5.79 23.34 4.17
C PRO A 330 -6.94 23.43 5.19
N ILE A 331 -8.01 22.64 5.03
CA ILE A 331 -9.14 22.58 5.98
C ILE A 331 -8.66 22.03 7.33
N LEU A 332 -7.89 20.94 7.33
CA LEU A 332 -7.35 20.29 8.53
C LEU A 332 -6.37 21.20 9.28
N GLU A 333 -5.54 21.94 8.55
CA GLU A 333 -4.58 22.89 9.11
C GLU A 333 -5.19 24.26 9.46
N ASN A 334 -6.47 24.48 9.13
CA ASN A 334 -7.16 25.76 9.28
C ASN A 334 -6.39 26.93 8.63
N ARG A 335 -5.87 26.68 7.41
CA ARG A 335 -5.22 27.70 6.59
C ARG A 335 -6.28 28.65 6.00
N ASN A 336 -5.90 29.92 5.86
CA ASN A 336 -6.74 31.07 5.46
C ASN A 336 -7.99 30.71 4.60
N CYS A 337 -9.17 31.15 5.05
CA CYS A 337 -10.46 30.96 4.38
C CYS A 337 -10.85 29.48 4.14
N PRO A 338 -11.07 28.69 5.19
CA PRO A 338 -11.46 27.27 5.08
C PRO A 338 -12.80 27.09 4.34
N ASP A 339 -13.72 28.04 4.47
CA ASP A 339 -15.01 28.02 3.75
C ASP A 339 -14.81 28.01 2.22
N ASP A 340 -13.85 28.78 1.70
CA ASP A 340 -13.51 28.79 0.26
C ASP A 340 -12.98 27.42 -0.21
N HIS A 341 -12.29 26.69 0.67
CA HIS A 341 -11.73 25.37 0.37
C HIS A 341 -12.83 24.30 0.38
N VAL A 342 -13.80 24.42 1.30
CA VAL A 342 -14.99 23.55 1.32
C VAL A 342 -15.84 23.80 0.08
N ASP A 343 -16.12 25.06 -0.27
CA ASP A 343 -16.87 25.40 -1.47
C ASP A 343 -16.15 24.94 -2.75
N GLY A 344 -14.83 25.14 -2.83
CA GLY A 344 -14.01 24.66 -3.95
C GLY A 344 -14.00 23.14 -4.09
N PHE A 345 -13.96 22.40 -2.98
CA PHE A 345 -14.11 20.94 -2.96
C PHE A 345 -15.46 20.52 -3.54
N ILE A 346 -16.56 21.13 -3.06
CA ILE A 346 -17.91 20.81 -3.53
C ILE A 346 -18.07 21.16 -5.02
N GLU A 347 -17.58 22.32 -5.46
CA GLU A 347 -17.66 22.75 -6.86
C GLU A 347 -16.90 21.80 -7.79
N THR A 348 -15.69 21.41 -7.41
CA THR A 348 -14.81 20.55 -8.22
C THR A 348 -15.37 19.14 -8.36
N LEU A 349 -15.91 18.57 -7.28
CA LEU A 349 -16.57 17.26 -7.35
C LEU A 349 -17.92 17.34 -8.07
N SER A 350 -18.65 18.45 -7.93
CA SER A 350 -19.91 18.68 -8.65
C SER A 350 -19.70 18.69 -10.17
N ALA A 351 -18.55 19.20 -10.65
CA ALA A 351 -18.24 19.29 -12.07
C ALA A 351 -18.09 17.93 -12.76
N VAL A 352 -17.72 16.88 -12.01
CA VAL A 352 -17.44 15.54 -12.56
C VAL A 352 -18.57 14.52 -12.35
N LEU A 353 -19.71 14.94 -11.79
CA LEU A 353 -20.81 14.02 -11.43
C LEU A 353 -21.45 13.27 -12.62
N ASN A 354 -21.30 13.81 -13.83
CA ASN A 354 -21.83 13.15 -15.04
C ASN A 354 -21.01 11.90 -15.44
N GLU A 355 -19.74 11.83 -15.04
CA GLU A 355 -18.81 10.78 -15.45
C GLU A 355 -18.88 9.56 -14.54
N ARG A 356 -20.02 8.84 -14.59
CA ARG A 356 -20.35 7.74 -13.65
C ARG A 356 -19.30 6.63 -13.58
N ARG A 357 -18.59 6.31 -14.67
CA ARG A 357 -17.52 5.27 -14.64
C ARG A 357 -16.30 5.74 -13.87
N PHE A 358 -15.91 7.01 -14.05
CA PHE A 358 -14.84 7.65 -13.31
C PHE A 358 -15.16 7.68 -11.80
N LEU A 359 -16.38 8.11 -11.42
CA LEU A 359 -16.80 8.14 -10.03
C LEU A 359 -16.77 6.75 -9.36
N ALA A 360 -17.25 5.72 -10.05
CA ALA A 360 -17.25 4.35 -9.52
C ALA A 360 -15.83 3.82 -9.30
N ASP A 361 -14.91 4.12 -10.22
CA ASP A 361 -13.51 3.73 -10.08
C ASP A 361 -12.80 4.53 -8.98
N PHE A 362 -13.10 5.82 -8.84
CA PHE A 362 -12.59 6.65 -7.75
C PHE A 362 -13.08 6.13 -6.38
N GLU A 363 -14.39 5.89 -6.23
CA GLU A 363 -14.99 5.33 -4.99
C GLU A 363 -14.37 3.97 -4.62
N SER A 364 -14.03 3.15 -5.62
CA SER A 364 -13.40 1.84 -5.39
C SER A 364 -11.98 1.94 -4.82
N CYS A 365 -11.28 3.05 -5.06
CA CYS A 365 -9.91 3.28 -4.61
C CYS A 365 -9.86 4.15 -3.35
N TYR A 366 -10.70 5.19 -3.29
CA TYR A 366 -10.76 6.19 -2.22
C TYR A 366 -12.23 6.42 -1.84
N PRO A 367 -12.76 5.68 -0.86
CA PRO A 367 -14.15 5.80 -0.46
C PRO A 367 -14.52 7.22 -0.05
N PHE A 368 -15.63 7.74 -0.60
CA PHE A 368 -16.05 9.12 -0.36
C PHE A 368 -16.31 9.41 1.13
N GLN A 369 -16.71 8.38 1.88
CA GLN A 369 -16.94 8.45 3.33
C GLN A 369 -15.71 8.98 4.09
N ASN A 370 -14.50 8.67 3.65
CA ASN A 370 -13.29 9.15 4.33
C ASN A 370 -13.17 10.68 4.26
N TYR A 371 -13.61 11.30 3.17
CA TYR A 371 -13.64 12.76 3.03
C TYR A 371 -14.75 13.37 3.88
N MET A 372 -15.91 12.70 3.95
CA MET A 372 -17.03 13.11 4.81
C MET A 372 -16.61 13.12 6.28
N ASP A 373 -15.87 12.11 6.73
CA ASP A 373 -15.40 12.02 8.11
C ASP A 373 -14.44 13.17 8.45
N ILE A 374 -13.60 13.59 7.49
CA ILE A 374 -12.71 14.75 7.66
C ILE A 374 -13.52 16.06 7.72
N LEU A 375 -14.48 16.23 6.80
CA LEU A 375 -15.30 17.44 6.71
C LEU A 375 -16.22 17.58 7.94
N THR A 376 -16.85 16.50 8.41
CA THR A 376 -17.71 16.52 9.60
C THR A 376 -16.96 16.75 10.90
N GLN A 377 -15.68 16.39 10.97
CA GLN A 377 -14.80 16.72 12.10
C GLN A 377 -14.34 18.18 12.09
N SER A 378 -14.43 18.85 10.95
CA SER A 378 -14.12 20.26 10.84
C SER A 378 -15.24 21.12 11.44
N SER A 379 -14.91 22.26 12.04
CA SER A 379 -15.87 23.13 12.72
C SER A 379 -16.64 24.07 11.78
N PHE A 380 -16.61 23.80 10.47
CA PHE A 380 -17.09 24.72 9.44
C PHE A 380 -18.52 24.37 8.99
N ASP A 381 -19.24 25.39 8.52
CA ASP A 381 -20.62 25.22 8.04
C ASP A 381 -20.58 24.60 6.64
N ILE A 382 -21.06 23.36 6.54
CA ILE A 382 -21.02 22.58 5.31
C ILE A 382 -22.44 22.51 4.77
N ASP A 383 -22.60 22.77 3.47
CA ASP A 383 -23.88 22.53 2.79
C ASP A 383 -24.15 21.02 2.69
N GLU A 384 -24.79 20.48 3.73
CA GLU A 384 -25.18 19.08 3.83
C GLU A 384 -25.97 18.61 2.60
N THR A 385 -26.77 19.48 1.98
CA THR A 385 -27.61 19.11 0.84
C THR A 385 -26.78 18.86 -0.42
N ARG A 386 -25.81 19.72 -0.71
CA ARG A 386 -24.91 19.57 -1.87
C ARG A 386 -23.97 18.39 -1.69
N ILE A 387 -23.46 18.20 -0.48
CA ILE A 387 -22.57 17.09 -0.19
C ILE A 387 -23.30 15.75 -0.23
N HIS A 388 -24.52 15.64 0.33
CA HIS A 388 -25.32 14.43 0.19
C HIS A 388 -25.66 14.12 -1.27
N TYR A 389 -25.95 15.13 -2.09
CA TYR A 389 -26.15 14.93 -3.52
C TYR A 389 -24.91 14.34 -4.21
N ILE A 390 -23.71 14.80 -3.85
CA ILE A 390 -22.45 14.23 -4.33
C ILE A 390 -22.30 12.77 -3.84
N GLN A 391 -22.53 12.51 -2.55
CA GLN A 391 -22.46 11.17 -1.97
C GLN A 391 -23.41 10.17 -2.66
N ASP A 392 -24.64 10.60 -2.95
CA ASP A 392 -25.64 9.81 -3.66
C ASP A 392 -25.20 9.50 -5.09
N ALA A 393 -24.57 10.48 -5.77
CA ALA A 393 -24.02 10.28 -7.10
C ALA A 393 -22.87 9.25 -7.11
N PHE A 394 -21.93 9.33 -6.16
CA PHE A 394 -20.86 8.33 -5.97
C PHE A 394 -21.44 6.95 -5.66
N SER A 395 -22.39 6.88 -4.74
CA SER A 395 -23.06 5.62 -4.34
C SER A 395 -23.83 4.98 -5.50
N SER A 396 -24.56 5.78 -6.27
CA SER A 396 -25.31 5.35 -7.45
C SER A 396 -24.37 4.87 -8.57
N ALA A 397 -23.29 5.61 -8.82
CA ALA A 397 -22.26 5.23 -9.79
C ALA A 397 -21.59 3.91 -9.41
N PHE A 398 -21.17 3.77 -8.15
CA PHE A 398 -20.55 2.56 -7.63
C PHE A 398 -21.52 1.37 -7.61
N ALA A 399 -22.80 1.57 -7.32
CA ALA A 399 -23.81 0.51 -7.43
C ALA A 399 -24.00 0.02 -8.88
N THR A 400 -23.76 0.89 -9.88
CA THR A 400 -23.93 0.55 -11.30
C THR A 400 -22.69 -0.13 -11.89
N PHE A 401 -21.50 0.38 -11.58
CA PHE A 401 -20.24 0.00 -12.24
C PHE A 401 -19.19 -0.57 -11.29
N GLY A 402 -19.34 -0.33 -10.00
CA GLY A 402 -18.46 -0.83 -8.96
C GLY A 402 -18.65 -2.33 -8.75
N LYS A 403 -17.59 -2.96 -8.26
CA LYS A 403 -17.65 -4.33 -7.73
C LYS A 403 -17.71 -4.22 -6.22
N ARG A 404 -18.86 -4.52 -5.62
CA ARG A 404 -18.92 -4.69 -4.16
C ARG A 404 -18.01 -5.86 -3.80
N ARG A 405 -17.10 -5.65 -2.83
CA ARG A 405 -16.45 -6.77 -2.15
C ARG A 405 -17.57 -7.64 -1.59
N GLU A 406 -17.55 -8.95 -1.84
CA GLU A 406 -18.51 -9.82 -1.19
C GLU A 406 -18.40 -9.61 0.33
N PRO A 407 -19.51 -9.55 1.06
CA PRO A 407 -19.44 -9.48 2.51
C PRO A 407 -18.72 -10.75 3.00
N THR A 408 -17.48 -10.61 3.45
CA THR A 408 -16.77 -11.64 4.19
C THR A 408 -17.41 -11.74 5.58
N GLY A 409 -18.52 -12.47 5.64
CA GLY A 409 -19.27 -12.68 6.86
C GLY A 409 -20.40 -13.66 6.60
N ALA A 410 -20.27 -14.88 7.14
CA ALA A 410 -21.32 -15.88 7.14
C ALA A 410 -22.50 -15.41 8.02
N THR A 411 -23.36 -14.56 7.47
CA THR A 411 -24.65 -14.27 8.08
C THR A 411 -25.60 -15.42 7.76
N THR A 412 -25.54 -16.45 8.59
CA THR A 412 -26.57 -17.49 8.70
C THR A 412 -27.82 -16.92 9.39
N ARG A 413 -28.41 -15.88 8.79
CA ARG A 413 -29.80 -15.50 9.04
C ARG A 413 -30.41 -15.13 7.71
N GLY A 414 -31.16 -16.08 7.16
CA GLY A 414 -32.02 -15.85 6.02
C GLY A 414 -32.97 -14.69 6.30
N GLY A 415 -32.76 -13.60 5.59
CA GLY A 415 -33.61 -12.43 5.56
C GLY A 415 -33.18 -11.58 4.37
N ARG A 416 -33.95 -11.66 3.27
CA ARG A 416 -33.79 -10.73 2.15
C ARG A 416 -34.22 -9.35 2.66
N THR A 417 -33.26 -8.51 3.01
CA THR A 417 -33.46 -7.07 3.10
C THR A 417 -32.32 -6.39 2.36
N SER A 418 -32.64 -5.68 1.28
CA SER A 418 -31.76 -4.67 0.72
C SER A 418 -31.52 -3.57 1.76
N PRO A 419 -30.37 -2.84 1.74
CA PRO A 419 -30.05 -1.85 2.77
C PRO A 419 -30.84 -0.54 2.65
N ASP A 420 -31.77 -0.42 1.70
CA ASP A 420 -32.52 0.82 1.46
C ASP A 420 -34.02 0.54 1.43
N GLY A 421 -34.72 1.07 2.44
CA GLY A 421 -36.11 0.75 2.77
C GLY A 421 -37.14 1.41 1.86
N SER A 422 -37.12 1.15 0.55
CA SER A 422 -38.17 1.57 -0.39
C SER A 422 -38.68 0.42 -1.26
N PRO A 423 -40.01 0.22 -1.41
CA PRO A 423 -40.57 -0.89 -2.16
C PRO A 423 -40.51 -0.65 -3.68
N GLY A 424 -39.72 -1.46 -4.39
CA GLY A 424 -39.77 -1.55 -5.86
C GLY A 424 -40.97 -2.38 -6.36
N PRO A 425 -41.39 -2.21 -7.63
CA PRO A 425 -42.67 -2.74 -8.11
C PRO A 425 -42.66 -4.26 -8.27
N ILE A 426 -43.79 -4.87 -7.90
CA ILE A 426 -44.10 -6.28 -8.10
C ILE A 426 -44.45 -6.50 -9.57
N GLU A 427 -43.69 -7.34 -10.26
CA GLU A 427 -44.17 -8.04 -11.45
C GLU A 427 -44.38 -9.52 -11.09
N ASP A 428 -45.63 -9.94 -11.21
CA ASP A 428 -46.12 -11.30 -11.06
C ASP A 428 -45.55 -12.20 -12.17
N ASP A 429 -44.99 -13.37 -11.82
CA ASP A 429 -45.40 -14.60 -12.50
C ASP A 429 -45.21 -15.84 -11.59
N PRO A 430 -46.12 -16.84 -11.61
CA PRO A 430 -46.26 -17.86 -10.58
C PRO A 430 -45.72 -19.25 -11.00
N GLN A 431 -45.70 -20.14 -10.00
CA GLN A 431 -45.38 -21.59 -9.99
C GLN A 431 -43.92 -21.90 -9.63
N GLY A 432 -43.58 -22.64 -8.59
CA GLY A 432 -44.37 -23.44 -7.66
C GLY A 432 -43.47 -24.54 -7.08
N THR A 433 -42.99 -24.34 -5.84
CA THR A 433 -42.68 -25.33 -4.80
C THR A 433 -42.05 -26.69 -5.17
N SER A 434 -40.91 -27.04 -4.54
CA SER A 434 -40.88 -27.95 -3.37
C SER A 434 -39.46 -28.22 -2.84
N ASN A 435 -39.43 -28.62 -1.56
CA ASN A 435 -38.32 -28.67 -0.59
C ASN A 435 -37.29 -29.81 -0.78
N THR A 436 -36.03 -29.49 -0.42
CA THR A 436 -34.96 -30.21 0.35
C THR A 436 -35.05 -31.74 0.60
N PRO A 437 -33.92 -32.49 0.71
CA PRO A 437 -32.83 -32.18 1.66
C PRO A 437 -31.37 -32.50 1.25
N ILE A 438 -30.48 -31.89 2.04
CA ILE A 438 -29.04 -32.11 2.18
C ILE A 438 -28.71 -33.58 2.49
N TYR A 439 -27.66 -34.11 1.85
CA TYR A 439 -26.78 -35.12 2.45
C TYR A 439 -25.34 -34.61 2.43
N SER A 440 -24.81 -34.42 3.63
CA SER A 440 -23.41 -34.15 3.94
C SER A 440 -22.65 -35.46 4.13
N SER A 441 -21.53 -35.60 3.45
CA SER A 441 -20.42 -36.48 3.84
C SER A 441 -19.21 -36.13 2.96
N THR A 442 -18.28 -35.30 3.45
CA THR A 442 -16.94 -35.72 3.93
C THR A 442 -16.28 -36.77 3.03
N ASP A 443 -15.33 -36.36 2.20
CA ASP A 443 -13.93 -36.52 2.57
C ASP A 443 -13.03 -35.58 1.74
N LYS A 444 -12.01 -35.07 2.43
CA LYS A 444 -11.04 -34.09 1.95
C LYS A 444 -9.79 -34.75 1.38
N ASN A 445 -9.06 -33.97 0.59
CA ASN A 445 -7.60 -33.96 0.41
C ASN A 445 -6.99 -34.80 -0.72
N ASN A 446 -6.77 -34.12 -1.84
CA ASN A 446 -5.60 -34.11 -2.74
C ASN A 446 -5.98 -32.99 -3.74
N GLU A 447 -5.24 -31.90 -3.98
CA GLU A 447 -3.83 -31.74 -4.24
C GLU A 447 -3.47 -30.25 -4.07
N ASP A 448 -2.30 -29.96 -3.50
CA ASP A 448 -1.56 -28.73 -3.77
C ASP A 448 -0.08 -29.11 -3.83
N LEU A 449 0.45 -29.22 -5.05
CA LEU A 449 1.82 -28.90 -5.50
C LEU A 449 2.04 -29.50 -6.91
N MET A 450 1.75 -28.73 -7.96
CA MET A 450 2.46 -28.92 -9.24
C MET A 450 2.40 -27.64 -10.10
N GLY A 451 3.56 -27.22 -10.58
CA GLY A 451 3.69 -26.11 -11.52
C GLY A 451 3.24 -26.51 -12.93
N ALA A 452 2.87 -25.49 -13.71
CA ALA A 452 2.81 -25.46 -15.17
C ALA A 452 2.24 -26.71 -15.88
N CYS A 453 0.93 -26.95 -15.73
CA CYS A 453 0.03 -27.53 -16.74
C CYS A 453 -1.43 -27.37 -16.24
N ALA A 454 -2.38 -27.07 -17.11
CA ALA A 454 -3.82 -27.15 -16.79
C ALA A 454 -4.17 -28.60 -16.36
N PRO A 455 -5.22 -28.82 -15.53
CA PRO A 455 -5.55 -30.15 -15.04
C PRO A 455 -6.10 -31.02 -16.19
N VAL A 456 -5.22 -31.74 -16.88
CA VAL A 456 -5.59 -32.85 -17.75
C VAL A 456 -5.89 -34.01 -16.82
N LYS A 457 -7.17 -34.37 -16.64
CA LYS A 457 -7.52 -35.58 -15.90
C LYS A 457 -6.97 -36.77 -16.67
N THR A 458 -6.01 -37.51 -16.12
CA THR A 458 -5.36 -38.63 -16.81
C THR A 458 -5.49 -39.92 -16.03
N GLY A 459 -5.58 -41.06 -16.74
CA GLY A 459 -5.67 -42.39 -16.13
C GLY A 459 -7.06 -42.72 -15.59
N VAL A 460 -7.12 -43.20 -14.35
CA VAL A 460 -8.30 -43.88 -13.76
C VAL A 460 -9.51 -42.95 -13.61
N GLU A 461 -9.29 -41.67 -13.34
CA GLU A 461 -10.39 -40.70 -13.19
C GLU A 461 -11.11 -40.43 -14.52
N LEU A 462 -10.34 -40.32 -15.61
CA LEU A 462 -10.89 -40.14 -16.95
C LEU A 462 -11.62 -41.41 -17.41
N ASP A 463 -11.08 -42.60 -17.10
CA ASP A 463 -11.76 -43.88 -17.37
C ASP A 463 -13.10 -43.99 -16.61
N SER A 464 -13.16 -43.49 -15.37
CA SER A 464 -14.40 -43.45 -14.59
C SER A 464 -15.44 -42.51 -15.20
N MET A 465 -15.02 -41.38 -15.77
CA MET A 465 -15.92 -40.42 -16.43
C MET A 465 -16.41 -40.94 -17.77
N ILE A 466 -15.55 -41.59 -18.55
CA ILE A 466 -15.94 -42.28 -19.79
C ILE A 466 -16.96 -43.38 -19.49
N ALA A 467 -16.73 -44.20 -18.47
CA ALA A 467 -17.65 -45.25 -18.06
C ALA A 467 -19.02 -44.67 -17.63
N ALA A 468 -19.04 -43.55 -16.91
CA ALA A 468 -20.28 -42.89 -16.48
C ALA A 468 -21.13 -42.39 -17.66
N VAL A 469 -20.49 -41.83 -18.70
CA VAL A 469 -21.19 -41.44 -19.95
C VAL A 469 -21.66 -42.68 -20.71
N LYS A 470 -20.83 -43.71 -20.80
CA LYS A 470 -21.11 -44.95 -21.56
C LYS A 470 -22.21 -45.80 -20.93
N ASP A 471 -22.37 -45.77 -19.60
CA ASP A 471 -23.46 -46.45 -18.90
C ASP A 471 -24.84 -45.88 -19.28
N LEU A 472 -24.92 -44.58 -19.60
CA LEU A 472 -26.14 -43.91 -20.06
C LEU A 472 -26.31 -43.96 -21.58
N LEU A 473 -25.19 -43.95 -22.33
CA LEU A 473 -25.14 -43.92 -23.79
C LEU A 473 -24.17 -44.99 -24.33
N PRO A 474 -24.58 -46.27 -24.38
CA PRO A 474 -23.69 -47.39 -24.72
C PRO A 474 -23.27 -47.44 -26.19
N ASP A 475 -23.93 -46.66 -27.05
CA ASP A 475 -23.70 -46.63 -28.49
C ASP A 475 -22.53 -45.70 -28.90
N LEU A 476 -21.88 -45.02 -27.95
CA LEU A 476 -20.76 -44.11 -28.20
C LEU A 476 -19.39 -44.80 -28.01
N GLY A 477 -18.44 -44.46 -28.88
CA GLY A 477 -17.05 -44.91 -28.78
C GLY A 477 -16.27 -44.18 -27.68
N ASP A 478 -15.39 -44.91 -26.98
CA ASP A 478 -14.64 -44.38 -25.82
C ASP A 478 -13.74 -43.19 -26.19
N GLY A 479 -13.19 -43.17 -27.41
CA GLY A 479 -12.37 -42.05 -27.90
C GLY A 479 -13.20 -40.82 -28.28
N PHE A 480 -14.46 -41.01 -28.69
CA PHE A 480 -15.38 -39.89 -28.92
C PHE A 480 -15.83 -39.26 -27.60
N ILE A 481 -16.09 -40.07 -26.57
CA ILE A 481 -16.45 -39.60 -25.22
C ILE A 481 -15.27 -38.82 -24.61
N GLU A 482 -14.04 -39.28 -24.77
CA GLU A 482 -12.83 -38.59 -24.29
C GLU A 482 -12.71 -37.17 -24.88
N LEU A 483 -12.86 -37.02 -26.20
CA LEU A 483 -12.84 -35.72 -26.87
C LEU A 483 -13.99 -34.80 -26.44
N CYS A 484 -15.18 -35.37 -26.19
CA CYS A 484 -16.31 -34.60 -25.66
C CYS A 484 -16.05 -34.11 -24.23
N LEU A 485 -15.39 -34.92 -23.39
CA LEU A 485 -15.02 -34.55 -22.03
C LEU A 485 -13.92 -33.48 -22.01
N GLU A 486 -12.96 -33.53 -22.93
CA GLU A 486 -11.93 -32.49 -23.07
C GLU A 486 -12.55 -31.11 -23.40
N GLU A 487 -13.51 -31.06 -24.32
CA GLU A 487 -14.21 -29.82 -24.70
C GLU A 487 -15.23 -29.35 -23.66
N ALA A 488 -15.77 -30.26 -22.83
CA ALA A 488 -16.74 -29.95 -21.79
C ALA A 488 -16.12 -29.71 -20.40
N GLU A 489 -14.82 -29.42 -20.32
CA GLU A 489 -14.07 -29.19 -19.07
C GLU A 489 -14.16 -30.37 -18.07
N TYR A 490 -14.24 -31.60 -18.59
CA TYR A 490 -14.40 -32.86 -17.83
C TYR A 490 -15.66 -32.93 -16.96
N ASP A 491 -16.76 -32.33 -17.45
CA ASP A 491 -18.09 -32.43 -16.85
C ASP A 491 -18.97 -33.46 -17.59
N VAL A 492 -19.29 -34.55 -16.90
CA VAL A 492 -20.10 -35.67 -17.42
C VAL A 492 -21.51 -35.22 -17.80
N GLU A 493 -22.12 -34.32 -17.03
CA GLU A 493 -23.51 -33.90 -17.25
C GLU A 493 -23.63 -33.02 -18.50
N LYS A 494 -22.66 -32.14 -18.73
CA LYS A 494 -22.59 -31.31 -19.95
C LYS A 494 -22.40 -32.17 -21.20
N VAL A 495 -21.54 -33.19 -21.15
CA VAL A 495 -21.34 -34.12 -22.28
C VAL A 495 -22.63 -34.86 -22.61
N ILE A 496 -23.32 -35.39 -21.60
CA ILE A 496 -24.62 -36.08 -21.80
C ILE A 496 -25.63 -35.11 -22.42
N ASN A 497 -25.69 -33.87 -21.94
CA ASN A 497 -26.63 -32.88 -22.47
C ASN A 497 -26.30 -32.48 -23.92
N PHE A 498 -25.02 -32.30 -24.27
CA PHE A 498 -24.60 -32.01 -25.64
C PHE A 498 -24.94 -33.12 -26.62
N VAL A 499 -24.80 -34.39 -26.20
CA VAL A 499 -25.13 -35.54 -27.04
C VAL A 499 -26.64 -35.74 -27.17
N LEU A 500 -27.42 -35.53 -26.11
CA LEU A 500 -28.89 -35.67 -26.14
C LEU A 500 -29.57 -34.53 -26.90
N GLU A 501 -29.05 -33.30 -26.85
CA GLU A 501 -29.60 -32.16 -27.57
C GLU A 501 -29.11 -32.04 -29.03
N ASP A 502 -28.23 -32.93 -29.50
CA ASP A 502 -27.56 -32.88 -30.82
C ASP A 502 -26.84 -31.52 -31.10
N LYS A 503 -26.48 -30.78 -30.04
CA LYS A 503 -25.77 -29.48 -30.10
C LYS A 503 -24.27 -29.68 -29.82
N LEU A 504 -23.62 -30.48 -30.63
CA LEU A 504 -22.17 -30.68 -30.52
C LEU A 504 -21.42 -29.40 -30.96
N PRO A 505 -20.34 -28.99 -30.25
CA PRO A 505 -19.43 -27.94 -30.69
C PRO A 505 -18.94 -28.17 -32.13
N LEU A 506 -18.67 -27.10 -32.88
CA LEU A 506 -18.30 -27.16 -34.31
C LEU A 506 -17.08 -28.08 -34.58
N SER A 507 -16.18 -28.23 -33.60
CA SER A 507 -15.01 -29.11 -33.65
C SER A 507 -15.34 -30.61 -33.65
N LEU A 508 -16.49 -31.02 -33.09
CA LEU A 508 -16.86 -32.43 -32.88
C LEU A 508 -17.97 -32.93 -33.83
N GLN A 509 -18.60 -32.04 -34.62
CA GLN A 509 -19.70 -32.41 -35.53
C GLN A 509 -19.31 -33.37 -36.66
N ASN A 510 -18.03 -33.39 -37.05
CA ASN A 510 -17.51 -34.23 -38.14
C ASN A 510 -16.73 -35.47 -37.64
N VAL A 511 -16.66 -35.70 -36.33
CA VAL A 511 -15.93 -36.83 -35.74
C VAL A 511 -16.83 -38.07 -35.68
N ASP A 512 -16.27 -39.24 -35.99
CA ASP A 512 -17.02 -40.50 -35.92
C ASP A 512 -17.44 -40.81 -34.47
N ARG A 513 -18.74 -41.00 -34.25
CA ARG A 513 -19.34 -41.30 -32.93
C ARG A 513 -18.86 -42.65 -32.38
N ASN A 514 -18.31 -43.53 -33.22
CA ASN A 514 -17.79 -44.84 -32.85
C ASN A 514 -16.25 -44.89 -32.71
N LEU A 515 -15.57 -43.75 -32.59
CA LEU A 515 -14.11 -43.69 -32.54
C LEU A 515 -13.54 -44.47 -31.33
N PRO A 516 -12.68 -45.49 -31.54
CA PRO A 516 -12.00 -46.19 -30.45
C PRO A 516 -10.85 -45.36 -29.89
N ARG A 517 -10.54 -45.56 -28.61
CA ARG A 517 -9.49 -44.82 -27.89
C ARG A 517 -8.08 -45.29 -28.27
N GLU A 518 -7.18 -44.35 -28.60
CA GLU A 518 -5.75 -44.63 -28.80
C GLU A 518 -4.99 -44.52 -27.47
N VAL A 519 -4.34 -45.62 -27.04
CA VAL A 519 -3.52 -45.64 -25.82
C VAL A 519 -2.20 -44.90 -26.07
N ARG A 520 -2.03 -43.70 -25.49
CA ARG A 520 -0.72 -43.02 -25.48
C ARG A 520 0.26 -43.82 -24.61
N PRO A 521 1.48 -44.13 -25.07
CA PRO A 521 2.48 -44.80 -24.24
C PRO A 521 2.90 -43.88 -23.08
N GLN A 522 2.82 -44.37 -21.85
CA GLN A 522 3.30 -43.65 -20.66
C GLN A 522 4.83 -43.51 -20.72
N PRO A 523 5.40 -42.34 -20.41
CA PRO A 523 6.83 -42.24 -20.13
C PRO A 523 7.12 -42.98 -18.82
N GLU A 524 7.82 -44.11 -18.90
CA GLU A 524 8.49 -44.70 -17.75
C GLU A 524 9.65 -43.78 -17.35
N GLU A 525 9.72 -43.47 -16.05
CA GLU A 525 10.79 -42.82 -15.25
C GLU A 525 10.32 -41.54 -14.55
N SER A 526 9.81 -41.72 -13.33
CA SER A 526 9.41 -40.64 -12.42
C SER A 526 10.60 -39.71 -12.12
N ALA A 527 10.42 -38.41 -12.36
CA ALA A 527 11.35 -37.31 -12.10
C ALA A 527 11.87 -37.19 -10.64
N ILE A 528 11.39 -38.05 -9.74
CA ILE A 528 11.79 -38.15 -8.34
C ILE A 528 13.16 -38.85 -8.21
N SER A 529 13.55 -39.73 -9.15
CA SER A 529 14.81 -40.47 -9.08
C SER A 529 16.07 -39.65 -9.44
N HIS A 530 15.89 -38.41 -9.91
CA HIS A 530 16.98 -37.53 -10.39
C HIS A 530 17.22 -36.29 -9.52
N ARG A 531 16.49 -36.12 -8.41
CA ARG A 531 16.77 -35.01 -7.49
C ARG A 531 18.05 -35.32 -6.70
N ALA A 532 19.00 -34.40 -6.74
CA ALA A 532 20.21 -34.40 -5.92
C ALA A 532 20.07 -33.34 -4.82
N SER A 533 19.76 -33.76 -3.59
CA SER A 533 19.71 -32.92 -2.39
C SER A 533 21.01 -33.05 -1.58
N VAL A 534 21.36 -32.00 -0.82
CA VAL A 534 22.53 -32.00 0.09
C VAL A 534 22.39 -33.06 1.21
N PHE A 535 21.17 -33.55 1.42
CA PHE A 535 20.82 -34.57 2.42
C PHE A 535 20.66 -35.97 1.82
N ASP A 536 20.93 -36.16 0.52
CA ASP A 536 20.85 -37.49 -0.09
C ASP A 536 21.89 -38.43 0.53
N HIS A 537 21.46 -39.65 0.83
CA HIS A 537 22.21 -40.71 1.50
C HIS A 537 22.57 -40.48 2.97
N ASP A 538 22.04 -39.44 3.61
CA ASP A 538 22.24 -39.25 5.04
C ASP A 538 21.46 -40.27 5.90
N GLU A 539 21.55 -40.18 7.22
CA GLU A 539 20.93 -41.11 8.16
C GLU A 539 19.39 -40.94 8.27
N PHE A 540 18.86 -39.87 7.67
CA PHE A 540 17.44 -39.48 7.69
C PHE A 540 16.81 -39.42 6.29
N ASP A 541 17.56 -39.75 5.23
CA ASP A 541 17.08 -39.79 3.85
C ASP A 541 16.06 -40.92 3.65
N VAL A 542 14.79 -40.51 3.66
CA VAL A 542 13.62 -41.39 3.52
C VAL A 542 13.43 -41.86 2.08
N PHE A 543 14.05 -41.21 1.08
CA PHE A 543 13.90 -41.57 -0.32
C PHE A 543 14.87 -42.65 -0.76
N SER A 544 16.06 -42.74 -0.14
CA SER A 544 17.02 -43.81 -0.41
C SER A 544 17.01 -44.94 0.62
N LYS A 545 16.48 -44.73 1.83
CA LYS A 545 16.35 -45.77 2.87
C LYS A 545 14.91 -45.84 3.43
N ASP A 546 14.29 -47.01 3.33
CA ASP A 546 12.95 -47.29 3.90
C ASP A 546 12.86 -47.22 5.43
N LYS A 547 13.98 -47.08 6.15
CA LYS A 547 14.02 -47.09 7.62
C LYS A 547 14.96 -46.03 8.16
N VAL A 548 14.38 -45.07 8.87
CA VAL A 548 15.10 -44.05 9.65
C VAL A 548 15.28 -44.53 11.10
N ASP A 549 16.44 -44.27 11.70
CA ASP A 549 16.69 -44.58 13.11
C ASP A 549 15.94 -43.59 14.03
N MET A 550 14.85 -44.06 14.62
CA MET A 550 13.99 -43.23 15.48
C MET A 550 14.65 -42.80 16.80
N SER A 551 15.83 -43.32 17.16
CA SER A 551 16.54 -42.92 18.38
C SER A 551 17.15 -41.51 18.27
N LEU A 552 17.41 -41.04 17.05
CA LEU A 552 17.92 -39.70 16.75
C LEU A 552 16.79 -38.68 16.49
N VAL A 553 15.55 -39.15 16.34
CA VAL A 553 14.35 -38.31 16.15
C VAL A 553 13.77 -37.94 17.52
N TYR A 554 13.80 -36.65 17.88
CA TYR A 554 13.23 -36.16 19.13
C TYR A 554 12.03 -35.25 18.90
N LYS A 555 10.89 -35.56 19.53
CA LYS A 555 9.66 -34.76 19.44
C LYS A 555 9.53 -33.85 20.66
N GLY A 556 9.89 -32.57 20.51
CA GLY A 556 9.76 -31.52 21.53
C GLY A 556 11.04 -30.70 21.77
N LYS A 557 11.05 -29.78 22.74
CA LYS A 557 12.27 -29.05 23.16
C LYS A 557 13.12 -29.95 24.07
N ARG A 558 14.38 -30.19 23.69
CA ARG A 558 15.38 -30.88 24.52
C ARG A 558 15.69 -29.99 25.72
N GLU A 559 15.61 -30.52 26.94
CA GLU A 559 16.19 -29.83 28.11
C GLU A 559 17.70 -29.75 27.90
N LYS A 560 18.24 -28.53 27.77
CA LYS A 560 19.67 -28.28 27.61
C LYS A 560 20.41 -28.66 28.89
N THR A 561 20.92 -29.88 28.95
CA THR A 561 22.11 -30.19 29.74
C THR A 561 23.24 -30.39 28.76
N ASP A 562 23.99 -29.32 28.51
CA ASP A 562 25.45 -29.29 28.49
C ASP A 562 25.91 -27.99 27.84
N ASN A 563 26.85 -27.34 28.53
CA ASN A 563 27.46 -26.07 28.15
C ASN A 563 28.13 -26.21 26.78
N VAL A 564 27.56 -25.56 25.77
CA VAL A 564 28.31 -25.09 24.61
C VAL A 564 28.20 -23.57 24.65
N ASP A 565 29.29 -22.92 25.06
CA ASP A 565 29.47 -21.47 24.97
C ASP A 565 29.49 -21.10 23.48
N LEU A 566 28.32 -20.76 22.93
CA LEU A 566 28.21 -20.07 21.66
C LEU A 566 28.31 -18.58 21.97
N ASN A 567 29.48 -18.02 21.62
CA ASN A 567 29.79 -16.63 21.87
C ASN A 567 28.81 -15.73 21.09
N ALA A 568 28.18 -14.77 21.77
CA ALA A 568 27.13 -13.93 21.21
C ALA A 568 27.58 -13.03 20.05
N LYS A 569 28.90 -12.93 19.78
CA LYS A 569 29.46 -12.20 18.64
C LYS A 569 29.25 -12.94 17.31
N ASP A 570 29.39 -14.26 17.30
CA ASP A 570 29.32 -15.04 16.05
C ASP A 570 27.89 -15.07 15.48
N LEU A 571 26.87 -15.02 16.34
CA LEU A 571 25.46 -14.95 15.94
C LEU A 571 25.04 -13.58 15.39
N VAL A 572 25.71 -12.51 15.82
CA VAL A 572 25.48 -11.14 15.30
C VAL A 572 26.19 -10.98 13.97
N GLU A 573 27.40 -11.53 13.83
CA GLU A 573 28.18 -11.50 12.60
C GLU A 573 27.55 -12.35 11.49
N VAL A 574 27.00 -13.52 11.84
CA VAL A 574 26.22 -14.36 10.90
C VAL A 574 24.89 -13.68 10.52
N LYS A 575 24.19 -13.01 11.46
CA LYS A 575 22.99 -12.23 11.13
C LYS A 575 23.29 -11.00 10.27
N SER A 576 24.43 -10.34 10.49
CA SER A 576 24.91 -9.21 9.69
C SER A 576 25.26 -9.66 8.28
N MET A 577 25.98 -10.78 8.13
CA MET A 577 26.30 -11.35 6.82
C MET A 577 25.05 -11.82 6.06
N LEU A 578 24.07 -12.41 6.75
CA LEU A 578 22.79 -12.80 6.13
C LEU A 578 21.94 -11.58 5.73
N SER A 579 22.02 -10.49 6.50
CA SER A 579 21.36 -9.21 6.16
C SER A 579 22.01 -8.52 4.96
N GLU A 580 23.34 -8.54 4.86
CA GLU A 580 24.08 -7.96 3.74
C GLU A 580 23.96 -8.80 2.46
N LYS A 581 23.82 -10.13 2.58
CA LYS A 581 23.75 -11.04 1.43
C LYS A 581 22.33 -11.25 0.87
N TYR A 582 21.28 -11.05 1.68
CA TYR A 582 19.89 -11.32 1.27
C TYR A 582 18.93 -10.15 1.46
N GLY A 583 19.43 -8.94 1.74
CA GLY A 583 18.64 -7.70 1.65
C GLY A 583 17.33 -7.67 2.45
N TYR A 584 17.23 -8.41 3.56
CA TYR A 584 16.03 -8.41 4.39
C TYR A 584 15.99 -7.20 5.32
N GLU A 585 15.75 -6.03 4.74
CA GLU A 585 15.23 -4.88 5.45
C GLU A 585 13.70 -4.91 5.39
N LYS A 586 13.05 -4.80 6.55
CA LYS A 586 11.59 -4.92 6.71
C LYS A 586 10.87 -3.84 5.88
N VAL A 587 10.36 -4.23 4.72
CA VAL A 587 9.29 -3.51 4.03
C VAL A 587 7.97 -4.10 4.53
N TYR A 588 7.16 -3.27 5.20
CA TYR A 588 5.73 -3.55 5.31
C TYR A 588 5.13 -3.34 3.92
N VAL A 589 4.98 -4.44 3.18
CA VAL A 589 4.15 -4.49 1.98
C VAL A 589 2.74 -4.82 2.45
N GLU A 590 1.85 -3.84 2.43
CA GLU A 590 0.40 -4.10 2.38
C GLU A 590 0.09 -4.63 0.99
N ASP A 591 0.19 -5.95 0.84
CA ASP A 591 -0.32 -6.64 -0.33
C ASP A 591 -1.84 -6.73 -0.24
N SER A 592 -2.48 -6.37 -1.35
CA SER A 592 -3.92 -6.36 -1.51
C SER A 592 -4.35 -7.76 -1.91
N GLY A 593 -4.72 -8.56 -0.91
CA GLY A 593 -5.01 -9.98 -1.05
C GLY A 593 -6.18 -10.30 -1.99
N ASP A 594 -5.90 -11.23 -2.91
CA ASP A 594 -6.85 -12.26 -3.32
C ASP A 594 -6.07 -13.59 -3.36
N GLY A 595 -6.27 -14.39 -2.32
CA GLY A 595 -5.60 -15.66 -2.07
C GLY A 595 -6.12 -16.21 -0.75
N ASP A 596 -7.00 -17.20 -0.84
CA ASP A 596 -7.71 -17.85 0.27
C ASP A 596 -6.80 -18.19 1.46
N GLU A 597 -6.98 -17.46 2.56
CA GLU A 597 -6.51 -17.85 3.90
C GLU A 597 -7.62 -18.64 4.60
N LEU A 598 -7.38 -19.92 4.82
CA LEU A 598 -8.09 -20.69 5.85
C LEU A 598 -7.07 -21.41 6.72
N TYR A 599 -6.61 -20.69 7.76
CA TYR A 599 -6.55 -21.03 9.19
C TYR A 599 -5.38 -20.28 9.86
N ASP A 600 -5.65 -19.05 10.30
CA ASP A 600 -4.94 -18.39 11.41
C ASP A 600 -5.93 -18.33 12.59
N ASP A 601 -5.68 -19.12 13.64
CA ASP A 601 -6.56 -19.29 14.79
C ASP A 601 -6.26 -18.32 15.94
N GLU A 602 -5.82 -17.11 15.64
CA GLU A 602 -5.61 -16.06 16.64
C GLU A 602 -6.59 -14.90 16.45
N TYR A 603 -7.85 -15.13 16.82
CA TYR A 603 -8.68 -14.04 17.36
C TYR A 603 -9.15 -14.35 18.77
N ASP A 604 -8.47 -13.65 19.67
CA ASP A 604 -8.90 -13.04 20.91
C ASP A 604 -10.43 -12.86 21.03
N ASP A 605 -11.06 -13.70 21.84
CA ASP A 605 -12.46 -13.69 22.25
C ASP A 605 -12.75 -12.66 23.38
N THR A 606 -11.91 -11.64 23.54
CA THR A 606 -12.01 -10.65 24.63
C THR A 606 -13.06 -9.54 24.42
N TYR A 607 -13.83 -9.52 23.32
CA TYR A 607 -14.88 -8.50 23.12
C TYR A 607 -16.29 -8.97 22.72
N ASP A 608 -16.59 -10.28 22.82
CA ASP A 608 -17.95 -10.81 22.53
C ASP A 608 -18.85 -11.02 23.76
N THR A 609 -18.49 -10.44 24.92
CA THR A 609 -19.40 -10.39 26.08
C THR A 609 -20.01 -9.02 26.36
N ILE A 610 -19.83 -8.05 25.46
CA ILE A 610 -20.59 -6.80 25.56
C ILE A 610 -21.95 -7.00 24.90
N ASN A 611 -22.85 -7.60 25.69
CA ASN A 611 -24.28 -7.47 25.51
C ASN A 611 -24.65 -6.01 25.81
N VAL A 612 -24.48 -5.11 24.84
CA VAL A 612 -25.01 -3.74 24.90
C VAL A 612 -26.52 -3.88 24.82
N GLY A 613 -27.18 -3.46 25.89
CA GLY A 613 -28.57 -3.82 26.21
C GLY A 613 -29.61 -3.37 25.19
N ALA A 614 -30.57 -4.26 24.96
CA ALA A 614 -31.96 -3.86 25.01
C ALA A 614 -32.42 -4.00 26.47
N ASP A 615 -33.05 -2.94 26.99
CA ASP A 615 -33.62 -2.78 28.33
C ASP A 615 -32.66 -2.73 29.52
N ASP A 616 -32.15 -1.53 29.82
CA ASP A 616 -32.14 -1.01 31.19
C ASP A 616 -32.49 0.49 31.14
N ALA A 617 -33.71 0.79 31.59
CA ALA A 617 -34.13 2.13 31.96
C ALA A 617 -33.59 2.47 33.36
N ASP A 618 -33.38 3.76 33.60
CA ASP A 618 -32.90 4.43 34.84
C ASP A 618 -31.36 4.62 34.86
N SER A 619 -30.77 5.81 35.00
CA SER A 619 -31.23 7.07 35.58
C SER A 619 -30.38 8.26 35.08
N ALA A 620 -31.04 9.38 34.76
CA ALA A 620 -30.46 10.63 34.25
C ALA A 620 -29.71 11.49 35.30
N ASP A 621 -28.95 10.89 36.23
CA ASP A 621 -28.36 11.62 37.38
C ASP A 621 -26.83 11.49 37.53
N GLU A 622 -26.12 10.88 36.56
CA GLU A 622 -24.64 10.78 36.59
C GLU A 622 -23.90 11.80 35.69
N LEU A 623 -24.61 12.75 35.05
CA LEU A 623 -24.02 13.82 34.23
C LEU A 623 -23.63 15.09 35.02
N SER A 624 -23.79 15.10 36.34
CA SER A 624 -23.56 16.29 37.19
C SER A 624 -22.23 16.29 37.97
N GLN A 625 -21.32 15.33 37.75
CA GLN A 625 -20.03 15.24 38.48
C GLN A 625 -18.79 15.14 37.58
N ILE A 626 -18.80 15.81 36.43
CA ILE A 626 -17.57 16.03 35.65
C ILE A 626 -16.76 17.19 36.27
N ARG A 627 -15.48 16.94 36.55
CA ARG A 627 -14.54 17.96 37.06
C ARG A 627 -14.36 19.06 36.00
N PRO A 628 -14.37 20.35 36.37
CA PRO A 628 -14.19 21.42 35.39
C PRO A 628 -12.79 21.35 34.76
N PHE A 629 -12.76 21.45 33.43
CA PHE A 629 -11.56 21.52 32.62
C PHE A 629 -10.72 22.75 33.01
N THR A 630 -9.43 22.55 33.28
CA THR A 630 -8.51 23.63 33.67
C THR A 630 -7.60 23.98 32.50
N VAL A 631 -7.80 25.17 31.91
CA VAL A 631 -7.04 25.64 30.74
C VAL A 631 -5.56 25.90 31.12
N PRO A 632 -4.58 25.36 30.38
CA PRO A 632 -3.14 25.61 30.59
C PRO A 632 -2.78 27.09 30.50
N ARG A 633 -1.89 27.56 31.38
CA ARG A 633 -1.55 28.99 31.58
C ARG A 633 -0.99 29.72 30.35
N VAL A 634 -0.58 29.00 29.30
CA VAL A 634 -0.09 29.56 28.03
C VAL A 634 -1.24 30.06 27.13
N LEU A 635 -2.46 29.55 27.32
CA LEU A 635 -3.65 29.87 26.51
C LEU A 635 -4.56 30.95 27.14
N LYS A 636 -4.18 31.53 28.29
CA LYS A 636 -4.90 32.69 28.84
C LYS A 636 -4.41 33.95 28.14
N GLN A 637 -5.21 34.45 27.19
CA GLN A 637 -5.01 35.78 26.62
C GLN A 637 -5.13 36.86 27.70
N ARG A 638 -4.26 37.86 27.60
CA ARG A 638 -4.17 39.03 28.49
C ARG A 638 -5.20 40.05 28.00
N PRO A 639 -6.22 40.45 28.79
CA PRO A 639 -7.14 41.48 28.34
C PRO A 639 -6.46 42.85 28.44
N GLU A 640 -6.40 43.56 27.32
CA GLU A 640 -6.23 45.01 27.28
C GLU A 640 -7.54 45.66 27.73
N VAL A 641 -7.44 46.61 28.65
CA VAL A 641 -8.55 47.48 29.08
C VAL A 641 -8.13 48.90 28.73
N GLU A 642 -8.89 49.54 27.85
CA GLU A 642 -9.04 51.00 27.81
C GLU A 642 -10.40 51.36 28.43
N ASP A 643 -10.38 52.44 29.22
CA ASP A 643 -11.39 52.92 30.15
C ASP A 643 -12.69 53.41 29.49
N ASN A 644 -13.86 53.18 30.12
CA ASN A 644 -14.50 54.22 30.95
C ASN A 644 -15.80 53.78 31.68
N GLU A 645 -15.83 54.10 32.98
CA GLU A 645 -16.94 54.54 33.86
C GLU A 645 -18.24 53.71 34.00
N SER A 646 -18.44 53.08 35.17
CA SER A 646 -19.33 53.59 36.26
C SER A 646 -19.52 52.58 37.41
N GLU A 647 -19.27 53.08 38.65
CA GLU A 647 -19.88 52.81 39.99
C GLU A 647 -20.45 51.41 40.32
N GLU A 648 -20.29 50.76 41.49
CA GLU A 648 -19.94 51.15 42.86
C GLU A 648 -19.80 49.85 43.71
N SER A 649 -18.98 49.86 44.77
CA SER A 649 -19.11 49.09 46.04
C SER A 649 -19.00 47.54 46.01
N SER A 650 -18.26 46.79 46.83
CA SER A 650 -17.46 47.01 48.04
C SER A 650 -16.73 45.69 48.43
N GLU A 651 -15.74 45.84 49.33
CA GLU A 651 -15.11 44.84 50.23
C GLU A 651 -13.81 44.11 49.80
N GLU A 652 -12.73 44.56 50.45
CA GLU A 652 -11.38 44.01 50.50
C GLU A 652 -11.32 42.62 51.18
N SER A 653 -10.45 41.74 50.69
CA SER A 653 -9.60 40.95 51.60
C SER A 653 -8.31 40.49 50.89
N ASP A 654 -7.21 40.89 51.52
CA ASP A 654 -5.82 40.67 51.11
C ASP A 654 -5.47 39.21 50.82
N LYS A 655 -4.83 38.97 49.67
CA LYS A 655 -3.89 37.85 49.50
C LYS A 655 -2.61 38.35 48.84
N GLU A 656 -1.59 38.45 49.70
CA GLU A 656 -0.19 38.68 49.38
C GLU A 656 0.27 37.88 48.15
N ALA A 657 0.95 38.56 47.24
CA ALA A 657 1.66 37.98 46.12
C ALA A 657 2.75 37.02 46.64
N MET A 658 2.53 35.71 46.47
CA MET A 658 3.51 34.69 46.85
C MET A 658 4.62 34.65 45.80
N ARG A 659 5.78 35.21 46.17
CA ARG A 659 7.05 35.11 45.45
C ARG A 659 7.40 33.65 45.16
N ASP A 660 7.89 33.40 43.94
CA ASP A 660 8.50 32.13 43.52
C ASP A 660 9.69 31.79 44.43
N ASN A 661 9.48 30.87 45.36
CA ASN A 661 10.55 30.22 46.10
C ASN A 661 10.73 28.81 45.54
N PHE A 662 11.80 28.65 44.76
CA PHE A 662 12.26 27.45 44.06
C PHE A 662 12.57 26.23 44.96
N VAL A 663 12.44 26.34 46.29
CA VAL A 663 12.53 25.22 47.24
C VAL A 663 11.57 25.45 48.41
N PRO A 664 10.61 24.56 48.72
CA PRO A 664 9.75 24.70 49.89
C PRO A 664 10.54 24.51 51.19
N ASN A 665 10.24 25.33 52.21
CA ASN A 665 10.93 25.31 53.50
C ASN A 665 10.78 23.92 54.21
N PRO A 666 11.89 23.22 54.55
CA PRO A 666 11.84 21.84 55.07
C PRO A 666 11.07 21.63 56.39
N ALA A 667 10.83 22.70 57.14
CA ALA A 667 10.03 22.66 58.36
C ALA A 667 8.53 22.43 58.06
N LEU A 668 8.00 23.05 57.00
CA LEU A 668 6.60 22.90 56.58
C LEU A 668 6.32 21.49 56.02
N ILE A 669 7.32 20.86 55.39
CA ILE A 669 7.20 19.48 54.92
C ILE A 669 7.13 18.50 56.09
N ARG A 670 7.95 18.73 57.14
CA ARG A 670 7.90 17.93 58.38
C ARG A 670 6.58 18.10 59.12
N GLN A 671 6.09 19.33 59.23
CA GLN A 671 4.80 19.63 59.85
C GLN A 671 3.64 18.93 59.13
N ARG A 672 3.60 18.99 57.79
CA ARG A 672 2.55 18.34 56.98
C ARG A 672 2.64 16.81 56.99
N ALA A 673 3.83 16.25 57.20
CA ALA A 673 4.04 14.81 57.40
C ALA A 673 3.56 14.35 58.79
N GLU A 674 3.81 15.15 59.83
CA GLU A 674 3.32 14.90 61.18
C GLU A 674 1.80 15.02 61.26
N GLU A 675 1.17 15.99 60.60
CA GLU A 675 -0.29 16.10 60.50
C GLU A 675 -0.91 14.87 59.82
N ARG A 676 -0.26 14.34 58.76
CA ARG A 676 -0.72 13.14 58.05
C ARG A 676 -0.54 11.87 58.89
N ALA A 677 0.47 11.83 59.76
CA ALA A 677 0.66 10.75 60.74
C ALA A 677 -0.38 10.84 61.87
N GLN A 678 -0.69 12.04 62.36
CA GLN A 678 -1.71 12.29 63.38
C GLN A 678 -3.12 11.95 62.88
N TRP A 679 -3.45 12.27 61.61
CA TRP A 679 -4.72 11.89 60.99
C TRP A 679 -4.90 10.36 60.90
N LYS A 680 -3.82 9.62 60.58
CA LYS A 680 -3.84 8.14 60.60
C LYS A 680 -3.98 7.58 62.02
N HIS A 681 -3.41 8.24 63.02
CA HIS A 681 -3.51 7.82 64.41
C HIS A 681 -4.91 8.07 65.00
N GLN A 682 -5.56 9.19 64.66
CA GLN A 682 -6.96 9.47 65.05
C GLN A 682 -7.94 8.46 64.44
N ARG A 683 -7.72 8.04 63.20
CA ARG A 683 -8.56 7.02 62.54
C ARG A 683 -8.41 5.63 63.15
N ALA A 684 -7.23 5.33 63.71
CA ALA A 684 -6.95 4.06 64.38
C ALA A 684 -7.51 3.99 65.82
N GLN A 685 -7.75 5.12 66.48
CA GLN A 685 -8.37 5.16 67.82
C GLN A 685 -9.90 5.32 67.80
N GLY A 686 -10.50 5.70 66.67
CA GLY A 686 -11.96 5.87 66.52
C GLY A 686 -12.82 4.60 66.46
N GLN A 687 -12.22 3.40 66.56
CA GLN A 687 -12.97 2.13 66.65
C GLN A 687 -12.94 1.52 68.07
N LYS A 688 -13.18 2.33 69.11
CA LYS A 688 -13.53 1.83 70.46
C LYS A 688 -14.47 2.80 71.19
N SER A 689 -15.78 2.65 70.98
CA SER A 689 -16.92 2.97 71.91
C SER A 689 -18.22 2.96 71.07
N GLN A 690 -19.20 2.05 71.24
CA GLN A 690 -20.15 1.77 72.34
C GLN A 690 -21.57 2.03 71.80
N SER A 691 -22.28 0.97 71.36
CA SER A 691 -23.55 0.43 71.94
C SER A 691 -24.83 1.26 71.66
N GLY A 692 -25.94 0.72 71.13
CA GLY A 692 -26.31 -0.69 70.95
C GLY A 692 -27.67 -0.92 70.26
N GLY A 693 -28.07 -2.20 70.19
CA GLY A 693 -29.33 -2.70 69.64
C GLY A 693 -29.16 -3.99 68.81
N GLN A 694 -29.33 -5.15 69.44
CA GLN A 694 -29.24 -6.53 68.90
C GLN A 694 -30.57 -7.02 68.29
N PRO A 695 -30.67 -8.23 67.67
CA PRO A 695 -29.64 -9.16 67.16
C PRO A 695 -29.92 -9.72 65.73
N GLN A 696 -28.89 -10.09 64.95
CA GLN A 696 -28.96 -11.25 64.03
C GLN A 696 -27.58 -11.64 63.44
N ASN A 697 -27.20 -12.88 63.76
CA ASN A 697 -26.26 -13.82 63.13
C ASN A 697 -24.83 -13.40 62.70
N ALA A 698 -23.88 -14.08 63.34
CA ALA A 698 -22.46 -14.13 63.08
C ALA A 698 -22.10 -14.43 61.62
N LYS A 699 -21.31 -13.56 60.99
CA LYS A 699 -20.55 -13.89 59.79
C LYS A 699 -19.37 -14.79 60.20
N GLN A 700 -19.45 -16.06 59.85
CA GLN A 700 -18.29 -16.95 59.78
C GLN A 700 -17.34 -16.41 58.70
N ASP A 701 -16.11 -16.06 59.08
CA ASP A 701 -15.00 -15.96 58.13
C ASP A 701 -14.69 -17.37 57.59
N LYS A 702 -15.30 -17.72 56.46
CA LYS A 702 -15.01 -18.99 55.76
C LYS A 702 -13.61 -18.93 55.18
N LYS A 703 -12.69 -19.69 55.77
CA LYS A 703 -11.37 -19.97 55.22
C LYS A 703 -11.52 -20.97 54.06
N TYR A 704 -11.34 -20.52 52.82
CA TYR A 704 -11.48 -21.38 51.63
C TYR A 704 -10.25 -22.30 51.48
N ASP A 705 -10.45 -23.62 51.62
CA ASP A 705 -9.42 -24.61 51.31
C ASP A 705 -9.43 -24.94 49.81
N VAL A 706 -8.23 -25.02 49.23
CA VAL A 706 -7.96 -25.13 47.78
C VAL A 706 -7.05 -26.33 47.47
N LYS A 707 -6.62 -27.08 48.50
CA LYS A 707 -5.84 -28.31 48.34
C LYS A 707 -6.76 -29.46 47.91
N GLY A 708 -6.44 -30.06 46.77
CA GLY A 708 -7.12 -31.27 46.28
C GLY A 708 -6.56 -32.54 46.93
N GLY A 709 -7.31 -33.63 46.84
CA GLY A 709 -6.85 -34.96 47.28
C GLY A 709 -5.74 -35.55 46.40
N ALA A 710 -5.23 -36.73 46.81
CA ALA A 710 -4.17 -37.44 46.10
C ALA A 710 -4.57 -37.86 44.67
N LYS A 711 -3.57 -37.96 43.78
CA LYS A 711 -3.73 -38.19 42.33
C LYS A 711 -4.55 -39.47 42.06
N GLY A 712 -5.58 -39.36 41.22
CA GLY A 712 -6.43 -40.48 40.78
C GLY A 712 -7.75 -40.67 41.54
N LYS A 713 -8.02 -39.91 42.61
CA LYS A 713 -9.36 -39.80 43.22
C LYS A 713 -9.90 -38.39 42.92
N GLY A 714 -11.01 -38.30 42.20
CA GLY A 714 -11.59 -37.02 41.77
C GLY A 714 -11.74 -35.99 42.89
N GLN A 715 -11.73 -34.71 42.54
CA GLN A 715 -11.82 -33.62 43.52
C GLN A 715 -13.26 -33.41 43.97
N THR A 716 -13.44 -33.07 45.25
CA THR A 716 -14.74 -32.70 45.81
C THR A 716 -15.21 -31.37 45.22
N GLY A 717 -16.51 -31.27 44.89
CA GLY A 717 -17.08 -30.09 44.21
C GLY A 717 -16.88 -28.75 44.95
N GLU A 718 -16.70 -28.77 46.27
CA GLU A 718 -16.41 -27.57 47.06
C GLU A 718 -14.99 -27.02 46.81
N VAL A 719 -13.99 -27.89 46.60
CA VAL A 719 -12.62 -27.48 46.25
C VAL A 719 -12.55 -26.93 44.83
N LEU A 720 -13.35 -27.48 43.92
CA LEU A 720 -13.50 -26.96 42.55
C LEU A 720 -14.16 -25.58 42.55
N LYS A 721 -15.23 -25.38 43.34
CA LYS A 721 -15.86 -24.06 43.52
C LYS A 721 -14.90 -23.05 44.14
N ASN A 722 -14.10 -23.45 45.13
CA ASN A 722 -13.12 -22.57 45.77
C ASN A 722 -11.97 -22.19 44.82
N ARG A 723 -11.53 -23.11 43.94
CA ARG A 723 -10.56 -22.81 42.86
C ARG A 723 -11.14 -21.86 41.84
N ALA A 724 -12.36 -22.13 41.35
CA ALA A 724 -13.03 -21.28 40.39
C ALA A 724 -13.24 -19.86 40.95
N TRP A 725 -13.64 -19.75 42.23
CA TRP A 725 -13.78 -18.46 42.89
C TRP A 725 -12.43 -17.73 43.03
N LYS A 726 -11.34 -18.44 43.35
CA LYS A 726 -9.99 -17.86 43.42
C LYS A 726 -9.45 -17.43 42.06
N GLU A 727 -9.68 -18.19 41.00
CA GLU A 727 -9.31 -17.80 39.62
C GLU A 727 -10.13 -16.58 39.17
N LYS A 728 -11.45 -16.57 39.41
CA LYS A 728 -12.33 -15.46 39.02
C LYS A 728 -12.00 -14.12 39.71
N HIS A 729 -11.38 -14.15 40.89
CA HIS A 729 -10.97 -12.95 41.63
C HIS A 729 -9.45 -12.72 41.66
N LYS A 730 -8.70 -13.46 40.85
CA LYS A 730 -7.23 -13.37 40.75
C LYS A 730 -6.76 -12.03 40.16
N SER A 731 -7.56 -11.42 39.29
CA SER A 731 -7.32 -10.10 38.72
C SER A 731 -7.66 -8.94 39.68
N SER A 732 -8.63 -9.15 40.58
CA SER A 732 -9.11 -8.13 41.51
C SER A 732 -8.15 -7.85 42.68
N ARG A 733 -7.28 -8.81 43.04
CA ARG A 733 -6.34 -8.67 44.16
C ARG A 733 -4.92 -9.11 43.78
N ALA A 734 -4.15 -8.13 43.29
CA ALA A 734 -2.69 -8.02 43.27
C ALA A 734 -1.90 -8.60 42.08
N ASN A 735 -1.41 -7.69 41.21
CA ASN A 735 -0.14 -7.91 40.49
C ASN A 735 0.67 -6.62 40.19
N HIS A 736 0.51 -5.55 40.99
CA HIS A 736 1.28 -4.30 40.80
C HIS A 736 2.69 -4.30 41.43
N ASN A 737 3.38 -5.43 41.52
CA ASN A 737 4.74 -5.43 42.10
C ASN A 737 5.76 -6.40 41.47
N ARG A 738 5.49 -6.95 40.28
CA ARG A 738 6.45 -7.83 39.59
C ARG A 738 7.73 -7.10 39.17
N LYS A 739 7.63 -5.84 38.74
CA LYS A 739 8.78 -5.01 38.36
C LYS A 739 9.68 -4.70 39.56
N TYR A 740 9.08 -4.30 40.69
CA TYR A 740 9.80 -4.00 41.93
C TYR A 740 10.56 -5.22 42.52
N PHE A 741 9.98 -6.42 42.48
CA PHE A 741 10.68 -7.63 42.96
C PHE A 741 11.70 -8.19 41.97
N SER A 742 11.53 -7.93 40.66
CA SER A 742 12.54 -8.23 39.64
C SER A 742 13.79 -7.37 39.85
N ASP A 743 13.61 -6.07 40.06
CA ASP A 743 14.73 -5.14 40.26
C ASP A 743 15.47 -5.41 41.57
N LYS A 744 14.76 -5.78 42.65
CA LYS A 744 15.38 -6.17 43.92
C LYS A 744 16.21 -7.47 43.85
N LYS A 745 15.90 -8.37 42.92
CA LYS A 745 16.71 -9.59 42.65
C LYS A 745 17.93 -9.33 41.78
N ARG A 746 17.93 -8.25 40.98
CA ARG A 746 19.09 -7.84 40.17
C ARG A 746 20.12 -7.04 40.96
N MET A 747 19.77 -6.57 42.16
CA MET A 747 20.64 -5.81 43.07
C MET A 747 21.13 -6.62 44.29
N ALA A 748 20.92 -7.94 44.32
CA ALA A 748 21.37 -8.82 45.39
C ALA A 748 22.59 -9.65 44.97
#